data_AF-A0A6A6K1J1-F1
#
_entry.id   AF-A0A6A6K1J1-F1
#
_cell.length_a   1.000
_cell.length_b   1.000
_cell.length_c   1.000
_cell.angle_alpha   90.00
_cell.angle_beta   90.00
_cell.angle_gamma   90.00
#
_symmetry.space_group_name_H-M   'P 1'
#
loop_
_entity.id
_entity.type
_entity.pdbx_description
1 polymer ?
#
loop_
_entity_poly.entity_id
_entity_poly.type
_entity_poly.pdbx_seq_one_letter_code
_entity_poly.pdbx_strand_id
1 'polypeptide(L)'
;MSQTIGSKPKGGAKAAKATGSKRAVSTKKARAAATPKSRTAAKSVRATRARQTSASAQHGHPAVSKPVSMARSAAGHNIGVWCKDHAGLFSAVSGTCGMRTVTHKATHSKPSTRTRVSFEVGINQMGGRAVILRESEMQLHRGEPVRDTAMVLSQYVDLIVLRIVSHATLLEMELHSSVPVVNALTKESHPCQVLADILTYEAIKGHTISGQTVAWVGSDTNVLNSWVQAAAALKFRLVISVPPQCLDNMAQKIAAAQREGADIAYEPEPARAVPDADIVTTDSWHSMGTTEPTNLDALRDYQVNESLMALAKPGHMFLHCMPAYIGQESCIQSIKLCNFRNYTRAELESHGHPVVLLGENGSGKTNILESISLLSKGPGLRNVSADCMQNRESSTPWSVHHAVLSGNAQFSVSITKHEGKRRLFIDKKAGLYSTLHNMLCIVWLMPQLDHVLLKAPSERLRFFDRVVHIFDKDYSSHIVRYEKAKRDRRKVLREAPQDVNWLTSLENVMAASGVCIAQTRLNALEILQKTIDVNDIDSPFLKFNIHLDSAVFELLESQEHAVERYMQQLENSRMRDMHGQLTSFGVHNDHFQISNVDKNLAASDCSTGEQKILLLSLLLTAAVAKYRVHNQAPIMLLDDIMSHLDHVHSRSLCRP
;
A
#
# COMPACT_ATOMS: atom_id res chain seq x y z
N MET A 1 -24.33 -25.79 61.19
CA MET A 1 -24.58 -26.32 62.55
C MET A 1 -25.89 -27.11 62.51
N SER A 2 -26.05 -28.13 63.36
CA SER A 2 -27.31 -28.83 63.73
C SER A 2 -28.29 -29.25 62.61
N GLN A 3 -28.70 -30.53 62.48
CA GLN A 3 -28.65 -31.65 63.42
C GLN A 3 -28.61 -33.02 62.68
N THR A 4 -27.79 -33.96 63.21
CA THR A 4 -27.95 -35.45 63.25
C THR A 4 -28.54 -36.23 62.04
N ILE A 5 -28.00 -37.36 61.55
CA ILE A 5 -26.92 -38.30 61.98
C ILE A 5 -26.53 -39.22 60.77
N GLY A 6 -25.42 -39.98 60.70
CA GLY A 6 -24.29 -40.12 61.62
C GLY A 6 -23.21 -41.20 61.35
N SER A 7 -23.51 -42.35 60.69
CA SER A 7 -22.60 -43.53 60.70
C SER A 7 -21.66 -43.73 59.46
N LYS A 8 -20.41 -44.11 59.75
CA LYS A 8 -19.38 -44.71 58.87
C LYS A 8 -19.61 -46.26 58.76
N PRO A 9 -18.83 -47.13 58.02
CA PRO A 9 -17.47 -46.94 57.46
C PRO A 9 -17.05 -47.64 56.12
N LYS A 10 -15.87 -47.21 55.58
CA LYS A 10 -14.77 -47.97 54.89
C LYS A 10 -15.04 -49.00 53.75
N GLY A 11 -14.20 -48.93 52.68
CA GLY A 11 -13.62 -50.14 52.04
C GLY A 11 -13.24 -50.08 50.54
N GLY A 12 -12.01 -50.47 50.16
CA GLY A 12 -11.56 -50.73 48.76
C GLY A 12 -11.27 -49.49 47.87
N ALA A 13 -10.17 -49.29 47.13
CA ALA A 13 -8.97 -50.08 46.79
C ALA A 13 -9.19 -51.36 45.94
N LYS A 14 -8.40 -51.72 44.90
CA LYS A 14 -7.39 -51.01 44.06
C LYS A 14 -6.92 -51.98 42.93
N ALA A 15 -6.69 -51.52 41.69
CA ALA A 15 -6.02 -52.28 40.59
C ALA A 15 -6.73 -53.60 40.13
N ALA A 16 -6.30 -54.39 39.12
CA ALA A 16 -5.08 -54.40 38.28
C ALA A 16 -5.30 -54.98 36.84
N LYS A 17 -4.20 -55.11 36.07
CA LYS A 17 -4.07 -55.52 34.65
C LYS A 17 -4.37 -57.00 34.33
N ALA A 18 -4.82 -57.28 33.09
CA ALA A 18 -4.42 -58.39 32.21
C ALA A 18 -4.90 -58.06 30.76
N THR A 19 -4.25 -58.20 29.59
CA THR A 19 -3.16 -59.02 28.98
C THR A 19 -3.61 -60.26 28.18
N GLY A 20 -3.47 -60.18 26.84
CA GLY A 20 -3.40 -61.31 25.89
C GLY A 20 -4.33 -61.16 24.66
N SER A 21 -4.17 -61.89 23.54
CA SER A 21 -2.97 -62.42 22.85
C SER A 21 -3.40 -63.21 21.60
N LYS A 22 -2.87 -62.85 20.41
CA LYS A 22 -2.73 -63.69 19.18
C LYS A 22 -3.95 -64.48 18.65
N ARG A 23 -4.30 -64.26 17.38
CA ARG A 23 -3.91 -65.15 16.25
C ARG A 23 -4.21 -64.53 14.88
N ALA A 24 -3.67 -65.14 13.83
CA ALA A 24 -3.88 -64.76 12.43
C ALA A 24 -4.18 -66.01 11.58
N VAL A 25 -4.90 -65.82 10.47
CA VAL A 25 -5.13 -66.81 9.40
C VAL A 25 -5.04 -66.08 8.06
N SER A 26 -4.59 -66.76 7.00
CA SER A 26 -4.48 -66.22 5.64
C SER A 26 -5.11 -67.15 4.61
N THR A 27 -5.49 -66.61 3.45
CA THR A 27 -5.86 -67.38 2.24
C THR A 27 -5.35 -66.69 0.97
N LYS A 28 -5.25 -67.45 -0.13
CA LYS A 28 -4.54 -67.07 -1.38
C LYS A 28 -5.20 -67.75 -2.60
N LYS A 29 -5.47 -67.00 -3.68
CA LYS A 29 -5.63 -67.37 -5.13
C LYS A 29 -6.24 -66.13 -5.84
N ALA A 30 -5.86 -65.65 -7.04
CA ALA A 30 -5.53 -66.24 -8.35
C ALA A 30 -6.79 -66.71 -9.14
N ARG A 31 -6.97 -66.51 -10.46
CA ARG A 31 -6.04 -66.11 -11.57
C ARG A 31 -6.83 -65.72 -12.87
N ALA A 32 -6.21 -64.99 -13.81
CA ALA A 32 -6.54 -64.86 -15.27
C ALA A 32 -7.89 -64.14 -15.64
N ALA A 33 -8.18 -63.60 -16.84
CA ALA A 33 -7.49 -63.25 -18.12
C ALA A 33 -8.16 -61.96 -18.71
N ALA A 34 -7.85 -61.31 -19.86
CA ALA A 34 -7.12 -61.67 -21.10
C ALA A 34 -6.62 -60.43 -21.91
N THR A 35 -6.03 -60.67 -23.09
CA THR A 35 -5.49 -59.74 -24.14
C THR A 35 -5.68 -60.41 -25.53
N PRO A 36 -5.34 -59.85 -26.73
CA PRO A 36 -4.63 -58.60 -27.14
C PRO A 36 -5.61 -57.60 -27.84
N LYS A 37 -5.33 -56.63 -28.74
CA LYS A 37 -4.25 -56.27 -29.72
C LYS A 37 -4.15 -54.72 -29.84
N SER A 38 -3.08 -54.00 -30.17
CA SER A 38 -1.72 -54.20 -30.74
C SER A 38 -1.51 -53.81 -32.22
N ARG A 39 -0.99 -52.60 -32.50
CA ARG A 39 -0.04 -52.33 -33.60
C ARG A 39 0.70 -50.97 -33.49
N THR A 40 2.03 -51.03 -33.43
CA THR A 40 3.07 -50.20 -34.12
C THR A 40 2.98 -48.66 -34.17
N ALA A 41 4.09 -47.89 -34.16
CA ALA A 41 5.51 -48.20 -34.36
C ALA A 41 6.45 -47.35 -33.46
N ALA A 42 7.76 -47.59 -33.51
CA ALA A 42 8.78 -46.85 -32.74
C ALA A 42 10.11 -46.70 -33.51
N LYS A 43 10.90 -45.66 -33.18
CA LYS A 43 12.36 -45.59 -33.43
C LYS A 43 13.05 -44.45 -32.67
N SER A 44 14.16 -44.78 -32.00
CA SER A 44 15.46 -44.06 -31.86
C SER A 44 15.53 -42.52 -31.96
N VAL A 45 16.39 -41.80 -31.21
CA VAL A 45 17.88 -41.85 -31.33
C VAL A 45 18.61 -41.54 -30.00
N ARG A 46 19.91 -41.87 -29.95
CA ARG A 46 20.85 -41.85 -28.80
C ARG A 46 21.80 -40.64 -28.87
N ALA A 47 22.30 -40.16 -27.74
CA ALA A 47 23.22 -39.01 -27.67
C ALA A 47 24.69 -39.36 -28.02
N THR A 48 25.42 -38.39 -28.58
CA THR A 48 26.89 -38.43 -28.80
C THR A 48 27.51 -37.03 -28.66
N ARG A 49 28.78 -36.96 -28.23
CA ARG A 49 29.59 -35.73 -28.19
C ARG A 49 30.06 -35.29 -29.58
N ALA A 50 30.37 -33.99 -29.73
CA ALA A 50 31.34 -33.47 -30.71
C ALA A 50 32.35 -32.55 -30.00
N ARG A 51 33.53 -32.35 -30.62
CA ARG A 51 34.66 -31.55 -30.10
C ARG A 51 34.88 -30.32 -30.99
N GLN A 52 35.61 -29.33 -30.48
CA GLN A 52 36.06 -28.17 -31.29
C GLN A 52 37.07 -28.60 -32.36
N THR A 53 36.97 -28.00 -33.55
CA THR A 53 38.10 -27.59 -34.40
C THR A 53 37.70 -26.32 -35.16
N SER A 54 38.69 -25.50 -35.53
CA SER A 54 38.52 -24.14 -36.05
C SER A 54 38.55 -24.05 -37.58
N ALA A 55 37.73 -23.17 -38.16
CA ALA A 55 37.96 -22.57 -39.47
C ALA A 55 37.50 -21.11 -39.43
N SER A 56 38.27 -20.20 -40.02
CA SER A 56 38.05 -18.75 -39.97
C SER A 56 37.44 -18.21 -41.26
N ALA A 57 36.32 -17.50 -41.15
CA ALA A 57 35.82 -16.60 -42.19
C ALA A 57 35.22 -15.34 -41.53
N GLN A 58 35.58 -14.16 -42.04
CA GLN A 58 34.96 -12.89 -41.65
C GLN A 58 33.57 -12.79 -42.28
N HIS A 59 32.62 -12.08 -41.66
CA HIS A 59 31.83 -10.98 -42.26
C HIS A 59 30.75 -10.45 -41.28
N GLY A 60 30.62 -9.12 -41.21
CA GLY A 60 29.39 -8.40 -40.83
C GLY A 60 28.69 -8.70 -39.49
N HIS A 61 29.09 -8.01 -38.42
CA HIS A 61 28.10 -7.64 -37.39
C HIS A 61 27.15 -6.57 -37.98
N PRO A 62 25.83 -6.63 -37.72
CA PRO A 62 24.93 -5.53 -38.07
C PRO A 62 25.33 -4.28 -37.29
N ALA A 63 25.40 -3.13 -37.97
CA ALA A 63 25.86 -1.90 -37.37
C ALA A 63 24.91 -1.43 -36.26
N VAL A 64 25.49 -0.98 -35.13
CA VAL A 64 24.75 -0.20 -34.13
C VAL A 64 24.17 1.02 -34.83
N SER A 65 22.86 1.23 -34.72
CA SER A 65 22.17 2.37 -35.31
C SER A 65 22.79 3.67 -34.77
N LYS A 66 23.11 4.61 -35.68
CA LYS A 66 23.72 5.89 -35.32
C LYS A 66 22.84 6.61 -34.28
N PRO A 67 23.42 7.29 -33.27
CA PRO A 67 22.64 8.15 -32.39
C PRO A 67 21.94 9.23 -33.22
N VAL A 68 20.63 9.41 -33.00
CA VAL A 68 19.83 10.40 -33.72
C VAL A 68 20.23 11.80 -33.24
N SER A 69 20.84 12.58 -34.12
CA SER A 69 21.28 13.94 -33.80
C SER A 69 20.11 14.92 -33.87
N MET A 70 19.42 15.14 -32.75
CA MET A 70 18.56 16.33 -32.61
C MET A 70 19.45 17.58 -32.60
N ALA A 71 19.28 18.45 -33.59
CA ALA A 71 20.13 19.61 -33.80
C ALA A 71 19.32 20.92 -33.77
N ARG A 72 19.81 21.89 -33.00
CA ARG A 72 19.56 23.34 -33.11
C ARG A 72 18.10 23.80 -33.28
N SER A 73 17.54 24.33 -32.19
CA SER A 73 16.71 25.54 -32.27
C SER A 73 17.46 26.70 -31.59
N ALA A 74 17.34 27.91 -32.13
CA ALA A 74 17.98 29.11 -31.60
C ALA A 74 16.91 30.19 -31.35
N ALA A 75 16.34 30.17 -30.15
CA ALA A 75 15.45 31.19 -29.63
C ALA A 75 15.83 31.48 -28.17
N GLY A 76 15.78 32.75 -27.75
CA GLY A 76 16.31 33.17 -26.46
C GLY A 76 15.27 33.17 -25.34
N HIS A 77 15.69 32.65 -24.18
CA HIS A 77 15.10 32.82 -22.84
C HIS A 77 13.83 32.00 -22.51
N ASN A 78 13.72 31.64 -21.21
CA ASN A 78 12.57 31.07 -20.51
C ASN A 78 12.07 29.64 -20.81
N ILE A 79 12.87 28.77 -21.42
CA ILE A 79 12.68 27.31 -21.25
C ILE A 79 13.37 26.88 -19.94
N GLY A 80 12.58 26.78 -18.86
CA GLY A 80 13.08 26.66 -17.47
C GLY A 80 14.02 25.48 -17.20
N VAL A 81 15.31 25.78 -17.01
CA VAL A 81 16.40 24.84 -16.66
C VAL A 81 16.49 23.64 -17.59
N TRP A 82 16.57 23.94 -18.88
CA TRP A 82 17.50 23.22 -19.75
C TRP A 82 18.89 23.86 -19.65
N CYS A 83 19.93 23.03 -19.77
CA CYS A 83 21.33 23.41 -19.61
C CYS A 83 21.70 24.68 -20.40
N LYS A 84 22.25 25.71 -19.72
CA LYS A 84 22.78 26.95 -20.32
C LYS A 84 23.71 26.71 -21.53
N ASP A 85 24.40 25.56 -21.58
CA ASP A 85 25.34 25.21 -22.65
C ASP A 85 25.08 23.81 -23.22
N HIS A 86 24.14 23.73 -24.17
CA HIS A 86 23.87 22.53 -24.95
C HIS A 86 25.08 22.02 -25.76
N ALA A 87 26.08 22.86 -26.06
CA ALA A 87 27.28 22.44 -26.78
C ALA A 87 28.30 21.80 -25.81
N GLY A 88 28.45 22.37 -24.61
CA GLY A 88 29.24 21.82 -23.51
C GLY A 88 28.80 20.42 -23.09
N LEU A 89 27.49 20.15 -23.07
CA LEU A 89 26.99 18.81 -22.70
C LEU A 89 27.47 17.72 -23.68
N PHE A 90 27.44 17.98 -25.00
CA PHE A 90 27.89 17.01 -26.00
C PHE A 90 29.43 16.92 -26.12
N SER A 91 30.18 17.99 -25.82
CA SER A 91 31.65 17.92 -25.75
C SER A 91 32.11 17.12 -24.52
N ALA A 92 31.48 17.31 -23.37
CA ALA A 92 31.75 16.52 -22.16
C ALA A 92 31.40 15.04 -22.33
N VAL A 93 30.31 14.71 -23.05
CA VAL A 93 29.89 13.32 -23.34
C VAL A 93 30.75 12.64 -24.43
N SER A 94 31.53 13.39 -25.22
CA SER A 94 32.43 12.83 -26.25
C SER A 94 33.90 12.75 -25.86
N GLY A 95 34.31 13.34 -24.72
CA GLY A 95 35.64 13.18 -24.15
C GLY A 95 35.77 11.92 -23.29
N THR A 96 36.89 11.20 -23.40
CA THR A 96 37.18 10.00 -22.58
C THR A 96 37.66 10.35 -21.17
N CYS A 97 36.94 11.24 -20.47
CA CYS A 97 37.23 11.67 -19.10
C CYS A 97 35.95 11.50 -18.25
N GLY A 98 36.08 10.87 -17.09
CA GLY A 98 34.92 10.45 -16.31
C GLY A 98 34.21 11.59 -15.60
N MET A 99 33.09 12.06 -16.18
CA MET A 99 32.12 12.99 -15.57
C MET A 99 31.89 12.66 -14.09
N ARG A 100 32.00 13.66 -13.22
CA ARG A 100 31.50 13.61 -11.84
C ARG A 100 30.16 14.32 -11.80
N THR A 101 29.17 13.72 -11.14
CA THR A 101 27.82 14.28 -11.07
C THR A 101 27.28 14.20 -9.65
N VAL A 102 26.71 15.29 -9.11
CA VAL A 102 25.96 15.23 -7.84
C VAL A 102 24.48 15.07 -8.12
N THR A 103 23.86 14.01 -7.58
CA THR A 103 22.41 13.78 -7.60
C THR A 103 21.82 14.11 -6.24
N HIS A 104 20.98 15.15 -6.18
CA HIS A 104 20.34 15.68 -4.98
C HIS A 104 18.93 15.09 -4.78
N LYS A 105 18.51 14.90 -3.53
CA LYS A 105 17.15 14.46 -3.16
C LYS A 105 16.66 15.10 -1.85
N ALA A 106 15.66 15.98 -1.93
CA ALA A 106 15.04 16.64 -0.76
C ALA A 106 13.51 16.54 -0.66
N THR A 107 13.07 16.73 0.58
CA THR A 107 11.75 16.96 1.19
C THR A 107 10.59 15.99 0.91
N HIS A 108 10.05 15.48 2.04
CA HIS A 108 8.69 14.99 2.29
C HIS A 108 7.95 14.23 1.17
N SER A 109 8.65 13.33 0.47
CA SER A 109 8.01 12.36 -0.44
C SER A 109 8.78 11.04 -0.50
N LYS A 110 8.07 9.98 -0.93
CA LYS A 110 8.59 8.60 -1.05
C LYS A 110 9.90 8.58 -1.87
N PRO A 111 10.93 7.79 -1.49
CA PRO A 111 12.17 7.70 -2.27
C PRO A 111 11.86 7.13 -3.67
N SER A 112 12.14 7.90 -4.73
CA SER A 112 11.96 7.42 -6.10
C SER A 112 13.16 6.58 -6.53
N THR A 113 12.98 5.25 -6.57
CA THR A 113 13.98 4.32 -7.10
C THR A 113 14.29 4.63 -8.57
N ARG A 114 13.27 4.89 -9.41
CA ARG A 114 13.43 5.11 -10.85
C ARG A 114 14.38 6.28 -11.15
N THR A 115 14.04 7.50 -10.74
CA THR A 115 14.83 8.71 -11.04
C THR A 115 16.29 8.56 -10.62
N ARG A 116 16.55 8.05 -9.39
CA ARG A 116 17.92 7.81 -8.91
C ARG A 116 18.64 6.80 -9.82
N VAL A 117 18.07 5.62 -10.02
CA VAL A 117 18.73 4.52 -10.75
C VAL A 117 18.94 4.88 -12.22
N SER A 118 18.01 5.59 -12.87
CA SER A 118 18.18 6.04 -14.25
C SER A 118 19.40 6.96 -14.43
N PHE A 119 19.58 7.95 -13.56
CA PHE A 119 20.77 8.81 -13.60
C PHE A 119 22.03 8.06 -13.18
N GLU A 120 22.01 7.32 -12.07
CA GLU A 120 23.14 6.55 -11.56
C GLU A 120 23.68 5.54 -12.59
N VAL A 121 22.79 4.82 -13.28
CA VAL A 121 23.17 3.87 -14.34
C VAL A 121 23.58 4.60 -15.63
N GLY A 122 22.84 5.61 -16.07
CA GLY A 122 23.14 6.33 -17.32
C GLY A 122 24.48 7.05 -17.29
N ILE A 123 24.79 7.73 -16.19
CA ILE A 123 26.08 8.42 -15.99
C ILE A 123 27.23 7.40 -15.99
N ASN A 124 27.08 6.28 -15.29
CA ASN A 124 28.09 5.22 -15.25
C ASN A 124 28.26 4.52 -16.63
N GLN A 125 27.20 4.38 -17.42
CA GLN A 125 27.26 3.84 -18.79
C GLN A 125 28.00 4.78 -19.76
N MET A 126 27.95 6.09 -19.54
CA MET A 126 28.75 7.09 -20.27
C MET A 126 30.19 7.21 -19.76
N GLY A 127 30.63 6.32 -18.85
CA GLY A 127 31.99 6.35 -18.26
C GLY A 127 32.18 7.38 -17.14
N GLY A 128 31.11 8.06 -16.73
CA GLY A 128 31.10 8.94 -15.56
C GLY A 128 30.97 8.20 -14.24
N ARG A 129 30.81 8.97 -13.16
CA ARG A 129 30.63 8.50 -11.79
C ARG A 129 29.66 9.41 -11.04
N ALA A 130 28.49 8.88 -10.70
CA ALA A 130 27.54 9.57 -9.84
C ALA A 130 28.01 9.59 -8.37
N VAL A 131 27.85 10.76 -7.74
CA VAL A 131 27.86 11.00 -6.30
C VAL A 131 26.42 11.32 -5.89
N ILE A 132 25.87 10.61 -4.91
CA ILE A 132 24.46 10.73 -4.56
C ILE A 132 24.37 11.31 -3.15
N LEU A 133 23.75 12.49 -3.05
CA LEU A 133 23.58 13.22 -1.80
C LEU A 133 22.10 13.31 -1.45
N ARG A 134 21.75 12.87 -0.25
CA ARG A 134 20.43 13.10 0.36
C ARG A 134 20.45 14.45 1.06
N GLU A 135 19.29 15.07 1.17
CA GLU A 135 19.08 16.26 2.01
C GLU A 135 19.66 16.13 3.43
N SER A 136 19.46 14.99 4.09
CA SER A 136 20.02 14.69 5.43
C SER A 136 21.55 14.65 5.50
N GLU A 137 22.21 14.61 4.35
CA GLU A 137 23.67 14.56 4.16
C GLU A 137 24.20 15.93 3.69
N MET A 138 23.35 16.96 3.52
CA MET A 138 23.69 18.27 2.98
C MET A 138 23.35 19.43 3.92
N GLN A 139 24.20 20.47 3.93
CA GLN A 139 24.04 21.65 4.80
C GLN A 139 22.92 22.61 4.35
N LEU A 140 22.38 22.42 3.13
CA LEU A 140 21.18 23.11 2.65
C LEU A 140 19.99 22.97 3.64
N HIS A 141 19.87 21.81 4.29
CA HIS A 141 18.85 21.55 5.32
C HIS A 141 19.20 22.17 6.69
N ARG A 142 20.44 22.65 6.87
CA ARG A 142 20.93 23.32 8.09
C ARG A 142 21.09 24.83 7.93
N GLY A 143 20.59 25.40 6.83
CA GLY A 143 20.60 26.84 6.57
C GLY A 143 21.78 27.38 5.76
N GLU A 144 22.56 26.53 5.08
CA GLU A 144 23.52 27.02 4.09
C GLU A 144 22.77 27.63 2.87
N PRO A 145 23.13 28.85 2.41
CA PRO A 145 22.49 29.45 1.23
C PRO A 145 22.64 28.60 -0.03
N VAL A 146 21.59 28.53 -0.85
CA VAL A 146 21.57 27.74 -2.10
C VAL A 146 22.68 28.21 -3.05
N ARG A 147 22.88 29.54 -3.13
CA ARG A 147 24.01 30.18 -3.81
C ARG A 147 25.36 29.54 -3.45
N ASP A 148 25.65 29.41 -2.16
CA ASP A 148 26.98 29.04 -1.70
C ASP A 148 27.19 27.53 -1.93
N THR A 149 26.16 26.71 -1.67
CA THR A 149 26.12 25.30 -2.08
C THR A 149 26.34 25.14 -3.59
N ALA A 150 25.70 25.97 -4.43
CA ALA A 150 25.86 25.92 -5.89
C ALA A 150 27.30 26.21 -6.33
N MET A 151 27.89 27.28 -5.78
CA MET A 151 29.26 27.69 -6.07
C MET A 151 30.27 26.62 -5.62
N VAL A 152 30.09 26.03 -4.43
CA VAL A 152 30.94 24.97 -3.90
C VAL A 152 30.81 23.68 -4.71
N LEU A 153 29.61 23.20 -4.99
CA LEU A 153 29.39 21.97 -5.78
C LEU A 153 30.01 22.09 -7.19
N SER A 154 29.90 23.26 -7.82
CA SER A 154 30.45 23.52 -9.15
C SER A 154 31.98 23.38 -9.27
N GLN A 155 32.72 23.36 -8.15
CA GLN A 155 34.17 23.10 -8.14
C GLN A 155 34.52 21.61 -8.14
N TYR A 156 33.55 20.71 -7.92
CA TYR A 156 33.78 19.27 -7.72
C TYR A 156 33.08 18.35 -8.73
N VAL A 157 32.06 18.85 -9.45
CA VAL A 157 31.27 18.07 -10.42
C VAL A 157 31.06 18.83 -11.73
N ASP A 158 30.96 18.08 -12.83
CA ASP A 158 30.71 18.59 -14.19
C ASP A 158 29.21 18.75 -14.47
N LEU A 159 28.35 18.23 -13.58
CA LEU A 159 26.89 18.19 -13.72
C LEU A 159 26.21 18.12 -12.34
N ILE A 160 25.12 18.86 -12.16
CA ILE A 160 24.26 18.80 -10.97
C ILE A 160 22.86 18.34 -11.39
N VAL A 161 22.37 17.25 -10.79
CA VAL A 161 21.04 16.67 -11.04
C VAL A 161 20.17 16.90 -9.81
N LEU A 162 19.19 17.79 -9.91
CA LEU A 162 18.33 18.19 -8.78
C LEU A 162 16.96 17.53 -8.80
N ARG A 163 16.60 16.86 -7.70
CA ARG A 163 15.22 16.55 -7.32
C ARG A 163 14.90 17.22 -5.98
N ILE A 164 13.98 18.18 -6.00
CA ILE A 164 13.65 19.08 -4.87
C ILE A 164 12.25 19.65 -5.05
N VAL A 165 11.46 19.81 -3.98
CA VAL A 165 10.07 20.30 -4.09
C VAL A 165 10.00 21.73 -4.65
N SER A 166 10.84 22.65 -4.15
CA SER A 166 10.88 24.06 -4.54
C SER A 166 11.48 24.26 -5.94
N HIS A 167 10.70 24.85 -6.86
CA HIS A 167 11.22 25.25 -8.17
C HIS A 167 12.12 26.48 -8.10
N ALA A 168 11.80 27.45 -7.23
CA ALA A 168 12.62 28.65 -7.00
C ALA A 168 14.04 28.29 -6.54
N THR A 169 14.19 27.30 -5.65
CA THR A 169 15.50 26.81 -5.19
C THR A 169 16.30 26.13 -6.31
N LEU A 170 15.62 25.50 -7.27
CA LEU A 170 16.26 24.94 -8.46
C LEU A 170 16.74 26.04 -9.42
N LEU A 171 15.97 27.13 -9.57
CA LEU A 171 16.37 28.32 -10.33
C LEU A 171 17.53 29.08 -9.66
N GLU A 172 17.55 29.20 -8.33
CA GLU A 172 18.65 29.81 -7.58
C GLU A 172 19.95 29.01 -7.72
N MET A 173 19.88 27.67 -7.69
CA MET A 173 21.03 26.81 -8.00
C MET A 173 21.52 27.02 -9.43
N GLU A 174 20.61 27.13 -10.42
CA GLU A 174 20.96 27.32 -11.84
C GLU A 174 21.49 28.73 -12.16
N LEU A 175 21.13 29.73 -11.35
CA LEU A 175 21.66 31.08 -11.40
C LEU A 175 23.10 31.17 -10.86
N HIS A 176 23.45 30.36 -9.86
CA HIS A 176 24.73 30.43 -9.15
C HIS A 176 25.71 29.28 -9.42
N SER A 177 25.26 28.20 -10.07
CA SER A 177 26.11 27.12 -10.56
C SER A 177 26.90 27.55 -11.79
N SER A 178 28.20 27.25 -11.82
CA SER A 178 29.03 27.41 -13.03
C SER A 178 29.02 26.16 -13.93
N VAL A 179 28.29 25.12 -13.54
CA VAL A 179 28.11 23.86 -14.29
C VAL A 179 26.63 23.58 -14.58
N PRO A 180 26.30 22.76 -15.59
CA PRO A 180 24.91 22.41 -15.92
C PRO A 180 24.09 21.90 -14.72
N VAL A 181 22.91 22.48 -14.54
CA VAL A 181 21.88 21.98 -13.62
C VAL A 181 20.77 21.29 -14.43
N VAL A 182 20.31 20.13 -13.96
CA VAL A 182 19.23 19.33 -14.59
C VAL A 182 18.08 19.16 -13.61
N ASN A 183 16.87 19.57 -14.03
CA ASN A 183 15.65 19.33 -13.28
C ASN A 183 15.16 17.87 -13.42
N ALA A 184 15.51 17.05 -12.43
CA ALA A 184 15.05 15.67 -12.34
C ALA A 184 13.62 15.53 -11.76
N LEU A 185 13.12 16.52 -11.00
CA LEU A 185 11.71 16.80 -10.67
C LEU A 185 11.62 17.98 -9.68
N THR A 186 10.62 18.87 -9.88
CA THR A 186 10.09 19.83 -8.89
C THR A 186 8.57 19.68 -8.69
N LYS A 187 7.97 20.46 -7.76
CA LYS A 187 6.50 20.59 -7.68
C LYS A 187 5.88 21.19 -8.95
N GLU A 188 6.68 21.87 -9.78
CA GLU A 188 6.18 22.54 -10.99
C GLU A 188 6.44 21.79 -12.29
N SER A 189 7.57 21.11 -12.45
CA SER A 189 7.87 20.37 -13.69
C SER A 189 8.75 19.13 -13.46
N HIS A 190 8.61 18.15 -14.35
CA HIS A 190 9.35 16.89 -14.39
C HIS A 190 9.80 16.59 -15.84
N PRO A 191 10.63 17.46 -16.46
CA PRO A 191 10.95 17.37 -17.90
C PRO A 191 11.62 16.04 -18.29
N CYS A 192 12.45 15.47 -17.41
CA CYS A 192 13.07 14.16 -17.64
C CYS A 192 12.08 13.00 -17.83
N GLN A 193 10.84 13.11 -17.33
CA GLN A 193 9.80 12.10 -17.56
C GLN A 193 9.23 12.22 -18.98
N VAL A 194 8.82 13.42 -19.38
CA VAL A 194 8.25 13.67 -20.72
C VAL A 194 9.28 13.34 -21.81
N LEU A 195 10.56 13.59 -21.59
CA LEU A 195 11.62 13.12 -22.50
C LEU A 195 11.69 11.59 -22.61
N ALA A 196 11.53 10.85 -21.51
CA ALA A 196 11.51 9.39 -21.53
C ALA A 196 10.24 8.85 -22.22
N ASP A 197 9.10 9.52 -22.03
CA ASP A 197 7.83 9.19 -22.69
C ASP A 197 7.93 9.40 -24.21
N ILE A 198 8.51 10.51 -24.65
CA ILE A 198 8.73 10.84 -26.07
C ILE A 198 9.76 9.88 -26.70
N LEU A 199 10.90 9.63 -26.05
CA LEU A 199 11.88 8.66 -26.53
C LEU A 199 11.29 7.24 -26.63
N THR A 200 10.37 6.88 -25.73
CA THR A 200 9.64 5.60 -25.78
C THR A 200 8.71 5.55 -26.99
N TYR A 201 7.99 6.64 -27.28
CA TYR A 201 7.17 6.76 -28.49
C TYR A 201 8.01 6.66 -29.76
N GLU A 202 9.03 7.50 -29.92
CA GLU A 202 9.85 7.55 -31.14
C GLU A 202 10.58 6.21 -31.40
N ALA A 203 11.04 5.53 -30.34
CA ALA A 203 11.67 4.20 -30.45
C ALA A 203 10.69 3.07 -30.83
N ILE A 204 9.41 3.15 -30.42
CA ILE A 204 8.38 2.15 -30.75
C ILE A 204 7.76 2.42 -32.12
N LYS A 205 7.66 3.68 -32.54
CA LYS A 205 7.05 4.11 -33.81
C LYS A 205 8.03 4.21 -34.97
N GLY A 206 9.31 4.42 -34.71
CA GLY A 206 10.33 4.63 -35.75
C GLY A 206 10.24 5.97 -36.48
N HIS A 207 9.41 6.91 -35.99
CA HIS A 207 9.30 8.28 -36.48
C HIS A 207 9.17 9.26 -35.31
N THR A 208 9.35 10.55 -35.59
CA THR A 208 9.30 11.58 -34.55
C THR A 208 7.87 11.85 -34.05
N ILE A 209 7.76 12.44 -32.85
CA ILE A 209 6.51 12.96 -32.29
C ILE A 209 6.04 14.27 -32.97
N SER A 210 6.89 14.96 -33.75
CA SER A 210 6.47 16.17 -34.48
C SER A 210 5.28 15.87 -35.41
N GLY A 211 4.24 16.72 -35.32
CA GLY A 211 2.99 16.57 -36.07
C GLY A 211 2.05 15.45 -35.59
N GLN A 212 2.36 14.77 -34.48
CA GLN A 212 1.49 13.77 -33.85
C GLN A 212 0.57 14.44 -32.80
N THR A 213 -0.51 13.76 -32.42
CA THR A 213 -1.43 14.25 -31.37
C THR A 213 -1.20 13.52 -30.04
N VAL A 214 -1.05 14.30 -28.96
CA VAL A 214 -0.98 13.82 -27.58
C VAL A 214 -2.24 14.28 -26.84
N ALA A 215 -3.04 13.35 -26.33
CA ALA A 215 -4.13 13.63 -25.42
C ALA A 215 -3.67 13.42 -23.97
N TRP A 216 -3.68 14.47 -23.16
CA TRP A 216 -3.61 14.34 -21.71
C TRP A 216 -5.01 14.21 -21.14
N VAL A 217 -5.23 13.24 -20.25
CA VAL A 217 -6.49 13.06 -19.53
C VAL A 217 -6.21 12.94 -18.04
N GLY A 218 -6.81 13.76 -17.18
CA GLY A 218 -6.64 13.65 -15.72
C GLY A 218 -6.64 15.00 -15.00
N SER A 219 -5.57 15.30 -14.27
CA SER A 219 -5.40 16.53 -13.46
C SER A 219 -4.19 17.37 -13.87
N ASP A 220 -4.05 18.54 -13.24
CA ASP A 220 -3.04 19.59 -13.42
C ASP A 220 -1.68 19.26 -12.78
N THR A 221 -1.09 18.10 -13.10
CA THR A 221 0.20 17.69 -12.49
C THR A 221 1.41 18.42 -13.08
N ASN A 222 2.54 18.31 -12.38
CA ASN A 222 3.85 18.77 -12.86
C ASN A 222 4.29 18.07 -14.17
N VAL A 223 3.76 16.87 -14.47
CA VAL A 223 3.99 16.19 -15.74
C VAL A 223 3.16 16.83 -16.86
N LEU A 224 1.90 17.22 -16.62
CA LEU A 224 1.13 18.01 -17.61
C LEU A 224 1.82 19.35 -17.93
N ASN A 225 2.29 20.08 -16.92
CA ASN A 225 3.06 21.31 -17.15
C ASN A 225 4.33 21.05 -18.01
N SER A 226 4.93 19.87 -17.89
CA SER A 226 6.07 19.47 -18.71
C SER A 226 5.68 19.11 -20.15
N TRP A 227 4.49 18.52 -20.37
CA TRP A 227 3.93 18.32 -21.71
C TRP A 227 3.58 19.65 -22.39
N VAL A 228 3.00 20.61 -21.66
CA VAL A 228 2.74 21.98 -22.13
C VAL A 228 4.04 22.67 -22.57
N GLN A 229 5.11 22.56 -21.78
CA GLN A 229 6.44 23.09 -22.11
C GLN A 229 7.08 22.39 -23.33
N ALA A 230 6.84 21.10 -23.52
CA ALA A 230 7.40 20.33 -24.63
C ALA A 230 6.68 20.57 -25.98
N ALA A 231 5.41 20.96 -25.98
CA ALA A 231 4.58 21.09 -27.18
C ALA A 231 5.13 22.08 -28.21
N ALA A 232 5.54 23.29 -27.80
CA ALA A 232 6.18 24.27 -28.70
C ALA A 232 7.53 23.76 -29.23
N ALA A 233 8.38 23.23 -28.34
CA ALA A 233 9.74 22.82 -28.66
C ALA A 233 9.80 21.64 -29.64
N LEU A 234 8.86 20.70 -29.53
CA LEU A 234 8.84 19.44 -30.29
C LEU A 234 7.69 19.34 -31.31
N LYS A 235 6.87 20.40 -31.44
CA LYS A 235 5.88 20.60 -32.51
C LYS A 235 4.87 19.46 -32.65
N PHE A 236 4.40 18.95 -31.52
CA PHE A 236 3.24 18.04 -31.45
C PHE A 236 2.00 18.80 -30.98
N ARG A 237 0.82 18.28 -31.33
CA ARG A 237 -0.46 18.82 -30.87
C ARG A 237 -0.78 18.26 -29.48
N LEU A 238 -1.05 19.12 -28.50
CA LEU A 238 -1.45 18.72 -27.16
C LEU A 238 -2.94 19.02 -26.94
N VAL A 239 -3.76 17.97 -26.77
CA VAL A 239 -5.15 18.10 -26.34
C VAL A 239 -5.22 17.83 -24.84
N ILE A 240 -5.68 18.81 -24.08
CA ILE A 240 -5.79 18.72 -22.62
C ILE A 240 -7.24 18.46 -22.24
N SER A 241 -7.48 17.36 -21.54
CA SER A 241 -8.76 17.05 -20.91
C SER A 241 -8.57 16.91 -19.40
N VAL A 242 -8.99 17.94 -18.68
CA VAL A 242 -8.93 18.04 -17.21
C VAL A 242 -10.20 18.74 -16.73
N PRO A 243 -10.64 18.58 -15.47
CA PRO A 243 -11.73 19.37 -14.91
C PRO A 243 -11.47 20.88 -15.08
N PRO A 244 -12.49 21.73 -15.29
CA PRO A 244 -12.31 23.17 -15.52
C PRO A 244 -11.43 23.86 -14.47
N GLN A 245 -11.61 23.52 -13.18
CA GLN A 245 -10.80 24.05 -12.08
C GLN A 245 -9.31 23.66 -12.15
N CYS A 246 -8.96 22.55 -12.79
CA CYS A 246 -7.58 22.16 -13.08
C CYS A 246 -7.02 22.94 -14.29
N LEU A 247 -7.87 23.31 -15.26
CA LEU A 247 -7.45 24.17 -16.37
C LEU A 247 -7.13 25.59 -15.90
N ASP A 248 -7.94 26.16 -14.98
CA ASP A 248 -7.74 27.51 -14.45
C ASP A 248 -6.34 27.67 -13.81
N ASN A 249 -5.90 26.68 -13.04
CA ASN A 249 -4.54 26.60 -12.45
C ASN A 249 -3.42 26.61 -13.51
N MET A 250 -3.73 26.24 -14.75
CA MET A 250 -2.77 26.14 -15.86
C MET A 250 -2.93 27.21 -16.94
N ALA A 251 -4.00 28.01 -16.91
CA ALA A 251 -4.37 28.94 -17.98
C ALA A 251 -3.24 29.90 -18.37
N GLN A 252 -2.51 30.47 -17.40
CA GLN A 252 -1.37 31.35 -17.65
C GLN A 252 -0.19 30.64 -18.35
N LYS A 253 0.03 29.36 -18.00
CA LYS A 253 1.12 28.52 -18.53
C LYS A 253 0.81 28.03 -19.95
N ILE A 254 -0.43 27.62 -20.20
CA ILE A 254 -0.93 27.27 -21.54
C ILE A 254 -0.88 28.50 -22.46
N ALA A 255 -1.37 29.65 -22.00
CA ALA A 255 -1.32 30.89 -22.77
C ALA A 255 0.11 31.41 -23.01
N ALA A 256 1.11 30.98 -22.24
CA ALA A 256 2.53 31.23 -22.52
C ALA A 256 3.06 30.32 -23.64
N ALA A 257 2.87 29.01 -23.51
CA ALA A 257 3.29 28.04 -24.53
C ALA A 257 2.63 28.30 -25.90
N GLN A 258 1.35 28.71 -25.92
CA GLN A 258 0.66 29.12 -27.16
C GLN A 258 1.29 30.38 -27.80
N ARG A 259 1.74 31.36 -27.00
CA ARG A 259 2.49 32.53 -27.51
C ARG A 259 3.88 32.17 -28.04
N GLU A 260 4.44 31.06 -27.57
CA GLU A 260 5.70 30.47 -28.07
C GLU A 260 5.47 29.51 -29.26
N GLY A 261 4.22 29.33 -29.71
CA GLY A 261 3.88 28.55 -30.90
C GLY A 261 3.44 27.10 -30.66
N ALA A 262 3.11 26.72 -29.42
CA ALA A 262 2.53 25.41 -29.13
C ALA A 262 1.08 25.29 -29.66
N ASP A 263 0.79 24.20 -30.38
CA ASP A 263 -0.59 23.81 -30.70
C ASP A 263 -1.20 23.09 -29.49
N ILE A 264 -1.86 23.86 -28.62
CA ILE A 264 -2.54 23.35 -27.42
C ILE A 264 -4.03 23.64 -27.52
N ALA A 265 -4.85 22.59 -27.42
CA ALA A 265 -6.30 22.64 -27.34
C ALA A 265 -6.78 22.16 -25.96
N TYR A 266 -7.95 22.62 -25.54
CA TYR A 266 -8.67 22.10 -24.37
C TYR A 266 -9.98 21.46 -24.83
N GLU A 267 -10.32 20.31 -24.24
CA GLU A 267 -11.56 19.59 -24.50
C GLU A 267 -12.07 18.98 -23.17
N PRO A 268 -13.16 19.52 -22.58
CA PRO A 268 -13.66 19.08 -21.27
C PRO A 268 -14.22 17.65 -21.25
N GLU A 269 -14.59 17.05 -22.39
CA GLU A 269 -15.09 15.66 -22.42
C GLU A 269 -13.97 14.71 -22.89
N PRO A 270 -13.42 13.82 -22.03
CA PRO A 270 -12.32 12.94 -22.41
C PRO A 270 -12.57 12.11 -23.67
N ALA A 271 -13.82 11.67 -23.88
CA ALA A 271 -14.25 10.93 -25.06
C ALA A 271 -14.06 11.69 -26.39
N ARG A 272 -13.99 13.03 -26.35
CA ARG A 272 -13.71 13.91 -27.50
C ARG A 272 -12.24 14.31 -27.60
N ALA A 273 -11.48 14.21 -26.51
CA ALA A 273 -10.07 14.58 -26.48
C ALA A 273 -9.15 13.51 -27.11
N VAL A 274 -9.55 12.24 -27.04
CA VAL A 274 -8.74 11.08 -27.46
C VAL A 274 -8.85 10.59 -28.94
N PRO A 275 -9.90 10.87 -29.74
CA PRO A 275 -10.08 10.23 -31.06
C PRO A 275 -8.89 10.34 -32.02
N ASP A 276 -8.30 11.53 -32.16
CA ASP A 276 -7.15 11.77 -33.04
C ASP A 276 -5.78 11.45 -32.39
N ALA A 277 -5.77 10.97 -31.14
CA ALA A 277 -4.55 10.87 -30.33
C ALA A 277 -3.65 9.68 -30.72
N ASP A 278 -2.40 9.98 -31.09
CA ASP A 278 -1.32 9.00 -31.24
C ASP A 278 -0.76 8.54 -29.89
N ILE A 279 -0.86 9.41 -28.88
CA ILE A 279 -0.53 9.14 -27.48
C ILE A 279 -1.70 9.56 -26.60
N VAL A 280 -2.22 8.66 -25.76
CA VAL A 280 -3.04 9.02 -24.60
C VAL A 280 -2.16 8.91 -23.35
N THR A 281 -2.11 9.95 -22.52
CA THR A 281 -1.21 10.00 -21.36
C THR A 281 -1.90 10.56 -20.12
N THR A 282 -1.48 10.08 -18.95
CA THR A 282 -2.03 10.47 -17.64
C THR A 282 -1.01 10.24 -16.52
N ASP A 283 -1.36 10.70 -15.32
CA ASP A 283 -0.56 10.64 -14.09
C ASP A 283 -1.50 10.41 -12.90
N SER A 284 -0.92 9.96 -11.79
CA SER A 284 -1.62 9.85 -10.52
C SER A 284 -2.20 11.19 -10.06
N TRP A 285 -3.50 11.20 -9.73
CA TRP A 285 -4.27 12.38 -9.32
C TRP A 285 -3.80 13.06 -8.02
N HIS A 286 -2.78 12.53 -7.35
CA HIS A 286 -2.20 13.09 -6.12
C HIS A 286 -0.86 13.76 -6.42
N SER A 287 -0.86 15.09 -6.49
CA SER A 287 0.38 15.88 -6.64
C SER A 287 1.34 15.64 -5.46
N MET A 288 2.65 15.62 -5.73
CA MET A 288 3.62 15.39 -4.66
C MET A 288 3.80 16.64 -3.78
N GLY A 289 3.53 16.48 -2.48
CA GLY A 289 3.75 17.53 -1.50
C GLY A 289 2.58 18.51 -1.34
N THR A 290 1.39 18.18 -1.82
CA THR A 290 0.14 18.86 -1.44
C THR A 290 -0.54 18.14 -0.27
N THR A 291 -0.88 18.88 0.77
CA THR A 291 -1.71 18.41 1.91
C THR A 291 -3.21 18.60 1.67
N GLU A 292 -3.58 19.37 0.66
CA GLU A 292 -4.95 19.56 0.22
C GLU A 292 -5.47 18.29 -0.47
N PRO A 293 -6.74 17.88 -0.22
CA PRO A 293 -7.33 16.73 -0.87
C PRO A 293 -7.63 17.05 -2.34
N THR A 294 -7.09 16.28 -3.27
CA THR A 294 -7.57 16.29 -4.66
C THR A 294 -9.07 15.98 -4.67
N ASN A 295 -9.88 16.73 -5.43
CA ASN A 295 -11.27 16.35 -5.67
C ASN A 295 -11.33 15.12 -6.61
N LEU A 296 -11.23 13.93 -6.01
CA LEU A 296 -11.22 12.64 -6.70
C LEU A 296 -12.53 12.36 -7.42
N ASP A 297 -13.67 12.84 -6.90
CA ASP A 297 -14.98 12.64 -7.50
C ASP A 297 -15.09 13.42 -8.82
N ALA A 298 -14.58 14.65 -8.88
CA ALA A 298 -14.49 15.43 -10.13
C ALA A 298 -13.48 14.87 -11.16
N LEU A 299 -12.56 14.01 -10.75
CA LEU A 299 -11.60 13.34 -11.64
C LEU A 299 -12.03 11.95 -12.10
N ARG A 300 -13.11 11.40 -11.52
CA ARG A 300 -13.62 10.06 -11.83
C ARG A 300 -13.93 9.86 -13.32
N ASP A 301 -14.53 10.86 -13.95
CA ASP A 301 -14.87 10.84 -15.38
C ASP A 301 -13.64 11.03 -16.29
N TYR A 302 -12.52 11.50 -15.73
CA TYR A 302 -11.21 11.65 -16.38
C TYR A 302 -10.31 10.42 -16.12
N GLN A 303 -10.89 9.27 -15.75
CA GLN A 303 -10.17 8.01 -15.66
C GLN A 303 -9.91 7.43 -17.05
N VAL A 304 -8.63 7.25 -17.40
CA VAL A 304 -8.26 6.47 -18.59
C VAL A 304 -8.55 4.99 -18.35
N ASN A 305 -9.51 4.45 -19.11
CA ASN A 305 -10.00 3.07 -19.02
C ASN A 305 -10.18 2.47 -20.44
N GLU A 306 -10.52 1.18 -20.53
CA GLU A 306 -10.65 0.47 -21.81
C GLU A 306 -11.67 1.11 -22.76
N SER A 307 -12.79 1.60 -22.23
CA SER A 307 -13.82 2.30 -23.00
C SER A 307 -13.30 3.61 -23.63
N LEU A 308 -12.50 4.38 -22.88
CA LEU A 308 -11.87 5.59 -23.40
C LEU A 308 -10.77 5.28 -24.42
N MET A 309 -9.92 4.29 -24.15
CA MET A 309 -8.87 3.87 -25.07
C MET A 309 -9.45 3.30 -26.39
N ALA A 310 -10.62 2.67 -26.35
CA ALA A 310 -11.31 2.17 -27.54
C ALA A 310 -11.82 3.29 -28.49
N LEU A 311 -11.91 4.54 -28.03
CA LEU A 311 -12.22 5.71 -28.86
C LEU A 311 -10.99 6.29 -29.55
N ALA A 312 -9.78 6.01 -29.05
CA ALA A 312 -8.54 6.58 -29.56
C ALA A 312 -8.04 5.91 -30.84
N LYS A 313 -7.41 6.70 -31.72
CA LYS A 313 -6.80 6.33 -33.01
C LYS A 313 -6.23 4.89 -33.06
N PRO A 314 -6.56 4.07 -34.07
CA PRO A 314 -6.06 2.69 -34.15
C PRO A 314 -4.53 2.61 -34.08
N GLY A 315 -4.02 1.91 -33.06
CA GLY A 315 -2.58 1.81 -32.80
C GLY A 315 -1.97 2.97 -32.03
N HIS A 316 -2.76 3.80 -31.34
CA HIS A 316 -2.30 4.73 -30.30
C HIS A 316 -1.37 4.07 -29.27
N MET A 317 -0.63 4.87 -28.50
CA MET A 317 0.11 4.43 -27.32
C MET A 317 -0.51 4.99 -26.04
N PHE A 318 -0.63 4.17 -25.00
CA PHE A 318 -0.93 4.65 -23.65
C PHE A 318 0.38 4.82 -22.86
N LEU A 319 0.58 5.99 -22.23
CA LEU A 319 1.76 6.30 -21.43
C LEU A 319 1.38 6.82 -20.03
N HIS A 320 2.17 6.46 -19.02
CA HIS A 320 1.95 6.87 -17.63
C HIS A 320 3.31 6.90 -16.88
N CYS A 321 3.63 8.03 -16.23
CA CYS A 321 4.92 8.29 -15.56
C CYS A 321 5.31 7.31 -14.44
N MET A 322 4.30 6.69 -13.82
CA MET A 322 4.30 5.71 -12.73
C MET A 322 4.58 6.31 -11.34
N PRO A 323 4.15 5.68 -10.21
CA PRO A 323 3.31 4.49 -10.14
C PRO A 323 1.88 4.77 -10.61
N ALA A 324 1.40 3.98 -11.57
CA ALA A 324 -0.01 3.96 -11.93
C ALA A 324 -0.77 3.18 -10.86
N TYR A 325 -1.79 3.79 -10.28
CA TYR A 325 -2.63 3.15 -9.27
C TYR A 325 -3.82 2.44 -9.94
N ILE A 326 -3.49 1.52 -10.86
CA ILE A 326 -4.46 0.72 -11.63
C ILE A 326 -5.16 -0.25 -10.68
N GLY A 327 -6.50 -0.21 -10.67
CA GLY A 327 -7.37 -1.22 -10.04
C GLY A 327 -7.00 -1.58 -8.60
N GLN A 328 -6.62 -0.60 -7.77
CA GLN A 328 -6.05 -0.86 -6.44
C GLN A 328 -7.08 -1.20 -5.35
N GLU A 329 -8.34 -1.48 -5.71
CA GLU A 329 -9.16 -2.34 -4.86
C GLU A 329 -8.51 -3.72 -4.63
N SER A 330 -8.53 -4.17 -3.38
CA SER A 330 -8.22 -5.56 -3.02
C SER A 330 -9.51 -6.37 -3.02
N CYS A 331 -9.67 -7.32 -3.94
CA CYS A 331 -10.90 -8.11 -4.08
C CYS A 331 -10.65 -9.63 -4.10
N ILE A 332 -11.66 -10.40 -3.69
CA ILE A 332 -11.57 -11.88 -3.59
C ILE A 332 -12.40 -12.48 -4.72
N GLN A 333 -11.75 -12.70 -5.86
CA GLN A 333 -12.39 -13.18 -7.09
C GLN A 333 -13.12 -14.52 -6.91
N SER A 334 -12.55 -15.45 -6.14
CA SER A 334 -13.23 -16.71 -5.78
C SER A 334 -12.74 -17.30 -4.45
N ILE A 335 -13.60 -18.13 -3.84
CA ILE A 335 -13.40 -18.81 -2.55
C ILE A 335 -13.69 -20.30 -2.73
N LYS A 336 -12.82 -21.17 -2.23
CA LYS A 336 -13.01 -22.63 -2.23
C LYS A 336 -12.76 -23.19 -0.83
N LEU A 337 -13.78 -23.81 -0.25
CA LEU A 337 -13.77 -24.37 1.10
C LEU A 337 -13.82 -25.89 1.03
N CYS A 338 -12.98 -26.58 1.81
CA CYS A 338 -12.98 -28.03 1.93
C CYS A 338 -12.89 -28.43 3.41
N ASN A 339 -13.85 -29.23 3.89
CA ASN A 339 -14.00 -29.68 5.28
C ASN A 339 -14.01 -28.55 6.34
N PHE A 340 -14.44 -27.34 5.99
CA PHE A 340 -14.38 -26.15 6.84
C PHE A 340 -15.75 -25.83 7.45
N ARG A 341 -15.83 -25.79 8.79
CA ARG A 341 -17.08 -25.58 9.56
C ARG A 341 -18.21 -26.54 9.15
N ASN A 342 -19.27 -26.08 8.47
CA ASN A 342 -20.35 -26.94 7.96
C ASN A 342 -20.17 -27.35 6.48
N TYR A 343 -19.16 -26.82 5.79
CA TYR A 343 -18.92 -27.11 4.38
C TYR A 343 -17.99 -28.30 4.22
N THR A 344 -18.50 -29.42 3.69
CA THR A 344 -17.67 -30.53 3.20
C THR A 344 -16.92 -30.09 1.94
N ARG A 345 -17.63 -29.46 1.00
CA ARG A 345 -17.06 -28.64 -0.09
C ARG A 345 -17.96 -27.44 -0.36
N ALA A 346 -17.40 -26.27 -0.65
CA ALA A 346 -18.10 -25.12 -1.22
C ALA A 346 -17.17 -24.36 -2.18
N GLU A 347 -17.76 -23.67 -3.16
CA GLU A 347 -17.07 -22.95 -4.22
C GLU A 347 -17.94 -21.74 -4.59
N LEU A 348 -17.35 -20.54 -4.59
CA LEU A 348 -18.06 -19.26 -4.80
C LEU A 348 -17.17 -18.33 -5.62
N GLU A 349 -17.75 -17.61 -6.57
CA GLU A 349 -17.09 -16.56 -7.35
C GLU A 349 -17.79 -15.21 -7.10
N SER A 350 -17.04 -14.12 -7.10
CA SER A 350 -17.55 -12.74 -6.91
C SER A 350 -17.26 -11.81 -8.08
N HIS A 351 -16.24 -12.16 -8.88
CA HIS A 351 -15.60 -11.33 -9.90
C HIS A 351 -15.14 -9.94 -9.44
N GLY A 352 -15.11 -9.69 -8.12
CA GLY A 352 -14.71 -8.42 -7.49
C GLY A 352 -15.86 -7.51 -7.04
N HIS A 353 -17.12 -7.87 -7.31
CA HIS A 353 -18.28 -7.07 -6.92
C HIS A 353 -18.68 -7.25 -5.44
N PRO A 354 -19.47 -6.33 -4.86
CA PRO A 354 -20.11 -6.54 -3.55
C PRO A 354 -20.98 -7.81 -3.54
N VAL A 355 -20.78 -8.69 -2.55
CA VAL A 355 -21.50 -9.98 -2.44
C VAL A 355 -22.44 -9.96 -1.24
N VAL A 356 -23.74 -10.18 -1.47
CA VAL A 356 -24.75 -10.37 -0.43
C VAL A 356 -25.02 -11.87 -0.26
N LEU A 357 -24.74 -12.41 0.93
CA LEU A 357 -25.01 -13.81 1.27
C LEU A 357 -26.40 -13.95 1.91
N LEU A 358 -27.34 -14.59 1.21
CA LEU A 358 -28.70 -14.83 1.68
C LEU A 358 -28.93 -16.30 2.08
N GLY A 359 -30.01 -16.56 2.81
CA GLY A 359 -30.43 -17.90 3.25
C GLY A 359 -30.67 -18.00 4.76
N GLU A 360 -31.11 -19.18 5.20
CA GLU A 360 -31.58 -19.43 6.58
C GLU A 360 -30.49 -19.27 7.66
N ASN A 361 -30.90 -19.25 8.92
CA ASN A 361 -30.01 -19.23 10.07
C ASN A 361 -29.32 -20.60 10.25
N GLY A 362 -28.00 -20.58 10.49
CA GLY A 362 -27.18 -21.79 10.56
C GLY A 362 -26.66 -22.32 9.21
N SER A 363 -27.16 -21.83 8.07
CA SER A 363 -26.77 -22.29 6.72
C SER A 363 -25.27 -22.15 6.37
N GLY A 364 -24.55 -21.29 7.08
CA GLY A 364 -23.10 -21.14 6.96
C GLY A 364 -22.59 -19.78 6.45
N LYS A 365 -23.47 -18.80 6.25
CA LYS A 365 -23.12 -17.42 5.83
C LYS A 365 -21.87 -16.85 6.54
N THR A 366 -21.91 -16.77 7.88
CA THR A 366 -20.80 -16.33 8.74
C THR A 366 -19.54 -17.21 8.62
N ASN A 367 -19.67 -18.47 8.18
CA ASN A 367 -18.51 -19.37 8.00
C ASN A 367 -17.74 -19.02 6.71
N ILE A 368 -18.42 -18.51 5.68
CA ILE A 368 -17.75 -17.92 4.50
C ILE A 368 -16.99 -16.66 4.93
N LEU A 369 -17.63 -15.75 5.67
CA LEU A 369 -16.96 -14.55 6.21
C LEU A 369 -15.79 -14.90 7.15
N GLU A 370 -15.93 -15.94 7.98
CA GLU A 370 -14.82 -16.42 8.81
C GLU A 370 -13.65 -16.95 7.96
N SER A 371 -13.90 -17.65 6.85
CA SER A 371 -12.83 -18.12 5.96
C SER A 371 -11.99 -16.97 5.39
N ILE A 372 -12.64 -15.87 4.99
CA ILE A 372 -11.99 -14.65 4.52
C ILE A 372 -11.17 -14.00 5.64
N SER A 373 -11.71 -13.95 6.87
CA SER A 373 -11.00 -13.36 8.03
C SER A 373 -9.66 -14.05 8.35
N LEU A 374 -9.43 -15.28 7.87
CA LEU A 374 -8.17 -16.00 8.06
C LEU A 374 -7.03 -15.47 7.20
N LEU A 375 -7.30 -14.65 6.18
CA LEU A 375 -6.30 -13.93 5.38
C LEU A 375 -5.57 -12.88 6.23
N SER A 376 -6.22 -12.33 7.26
CA SER A 376 -5.60 -11.45 8.24
C SER A 376 -4.83 -12.22 9.32
N LYS A 377 -3.71 -11.65 9.76
CA LYS A 377 -2.92 -12.09 10.91
C LYS A 377 -3.73 -11.93 12.18
N GLY A 378 -4.03 -13.03 12.83
CA GLY A 378 -4.81 -13.04 14.07
C GLY A 378 -5.49 -14.39 14.27
N PRO A 379 -6.38 -14.52 15.26
CA PRO A 379 -7.10 -15.75 15.56
C PRO A 379 -8.38 -15.94 14.72
N GLY A 380 -8.61 -15.09 13.71
CA GLY A 380 -9.82 -15.06 12.90
C GLY A 380 -11.02 -14.43 13.61
N LEU A 381 -12.11 -14.27 12.86
CA LEU A 381 -13.34 -13.57 13.24
C LEU A 381 -13.93 -14.03 14.60
N ARG A 382 -13.92 -15.34 14.89
CA ARG A 382 -14.46 -15.92 16.14
C ARG A 382 -13.42 -16.19 17.23
N ASN A 383 -12.15 -15.84 17.02
CA ASN A 383 -11.05 -16.05 17.97
C ASN A 383 -10.91 -17.52 18.47
N VAL A 384 -10.85 -18.50 17.56
CA VAL A 384 -10.76 -19.94 17.91
C VAL A 384 -9.51 -20.62 17.36
N SER A 385 -9.21 -21.83 17.86
CA SER A 385 -8.11 -22.66 17.36
C SER A 385 -8.42 -23.24 15.96
N ALA A 386 -7.38 -23.70 15.26
CA ALA A 386 -7.56 -24.38 13.97
C ALA A 386 -8.34 -25.71 14.10
N ASP A 387 -8.35 -26.33 15.28
CA ASP A 387 -9.14 -27.54 15.51
C ASP A 387 -10.65 -27.25 15.53
N CYS A 388 -11.08 -26.14 16.13
CA CYS A 388 -12.48 -25.74 16.17
C CYS A 388 -13.07 -25.42 14.78
N MET A 389 -12.22 -25.15 13.77
CA MET A 389 -12.62 -24.83 12.40
C MET A 389 -12.91 -26.07 11.53
N GLN A 390 -12.59 -27.28 12.03
CA GLN A 390 -12.81 -28.55 11.35
C GLN A 390 -14.30 -28.90 11.20
N ASN A 391 -14.70 -29.42 10.02
CA ASN A 391 -16.02 -30.03 9.85
C ASN A 391 -16.10 -31.35 10.62
N ARG A 392 -17.14 -31.49 11.45
CA ARG A 392 -17.40 -32.63 12.33
C ARG A 392 -17.61 -33.95 11.58
N GLU A 393 -18.08 -33.88 10.33
CA GLU A 393 -18.36 -35.04 9.48
C GLU A 393 -17.12 -35.55 8.73
N SER A 394 -15.98 -34.86 8.81
CA SER A 394 -14.77 -35.18 8.07
C SER A 394 -13.54 -35.33 8.96
N SER A 395 -12.88 -36.48 8.86
CA SER A 395 -11.58 -36.75 9.46
C SER A 395 -10.41 -36.13 8.68
N THR A 396 -10.64 -35.68 7.45
CA THR A 396 -9.59 -35.08 6.60
C THR A 396 -9.39 -33.60 6.95
N PRO A 397 -8.14 -33.10 7.06
CA PRO A 397 -7.90 -31.71 7.47
C PRO A 397 -8.58 -30.68 6.57
N TRP A 398 -9.08 -29.60 7.18
CA TRP A 398 -9.68 -28.51 6.41
C TRP A 398 -8.66 -27.70 5.62
N SER A 399 -9.13 -27.15 4.50
CA SER A 399 -8.42 -26.14 3.72
C SER A 399 -9.40 -25.10 3.18
N VAL A 400 -8.94 -23.84 3.13
CA VAL A 400 -9.62 -22.74 2.45
C VAL A 400 -8.66 -22.14 1.44
N HIS A 401 -9.15 -21.83 0.25
CA HIS A 401 -8.37 -21.28 -0.86
C HIS A 401 -9.10 -20.06 -1.41
N HIS A 402 -8.36 -19.00 -1.73
CA HIS A 402 -8.89 -17.74 -2.23
C HIS A 402 -8.09 -17.36 -3.49
N ALA A 403 -8.79 -16.98 -4.56
CA ALA A 403 -8.20 -16.21 -5.64
C ALA A 403 -8.36 -14.73 -5.28
N VAL A 404 -7.25 -14.00 -5.26
CA VAL A 404 -7.18 -12.61 -4.82
C VAL A 404 -6.62 -11.76 -5.94
N LEU A 405 -7.24 -10.61 -6.18
CA LEU A 405 -6.68 -9.51 -6.94
C LEU A 405 -6.37 -8.37 -5.95
N SER A 406 -5.24 -7.70 -6.10
CA SER A 406 -4.97 -6.47 -5.35
C SER A 406 -4.06 -5.55 -6.17
N GLY A 407 -4.64 -4.49 -6.74
CA GLY A 407 -4.00 -3.86 -7.89
C GLY A 407 -3.77 -4.88 -9.00
N ASN A 408 -2.68 -4.70 -9.74
CA ASN A 408 -2.30 -5.61 -10.84
C ASN A 408 -1.81 -7.00 -10.38
N ALA A 409 -1.76 -7.30 -9.08
CA ALA A 409 -1.29 -8.59 -8.56
C ALA A 409 -2.47 -9.56 -8.36
N GLN A 410 -2.63 -10.51 -9.27
CA GLN A 410 -3.48 -11.69 -9.05
C GLN A 410 -2.64 -12.80 -8.40
N PHE A 411 -3.08 -13.30 -7.26
CA PHE A 411 -2.40 -14.38 -6.52
C PHE A 411 -3.38 -15.31 -5.80
N SER A 412 -2.91 -16.51 -5.51
CA SER A 412 -3.68 -17.55 -4.82
C SER A 412 -3.23 -17.71 -3.37
N VAL A 413 -4.17 -17.60 -2.43
CA VAL A 413 -3.91 -17.75 -0.99
C VAL A 413 -4.61 -18.99 -0.47
N SER A 414 -3.85 -19.96 0.07
CA SER A 414 -4.44 -21.12 0.72
C SER A 414 -3.98 -21.28 2.16
N ILE A 415 -4.94 -21.63 3.03
CA ILE A 415 -4.73 -21.81 4.46
C ILE A 415 -5.24 -23.18 4.83
N THR A 416 -4.38 -24.00 5.43
CA THR A 416 -4.65 -25.41 5.72
C THR A 416 -4.41 -25.74 7.19
N LYS A 417 -5.13 -26.74 7.70
CA LYS A 417 -4.89 -27.33 9.02
C LYS A 417 -3.74 -28.34 8.95
N HIS A 418 -2.73 -28.17 9.81
CA HIS A 418 -1.63 -29.13 9.99
C HIS A 418 -1.19 -29.12 11.47
N GLU A 419 -1.15 -30.29 12.12
CA GLU A 419 -0.75 -30.44 13.54
C GLU A 419 -1.48 -29.46 14.51
N GLY A 420 -2.80 -29.28 14.35
CA GLY A 420 -3.60 -28.35 15.15
C GLY A 420 -3.33 -26.85 14.90
N LYS A 421 -2.48 -26.53 13.91
CA LYS A 421 -2.08 -25.17 13.54
C LYS A 421 -2.52 -24.83 12.12
N ARG A 422 -2.58 -23.53 11.81
CA ARG A 422 -2.77 -23.03 10.44
C ARG A 422 -1.41 -22.96 9.75
N ARG A 423 -1.31 -23.47 8.53
CA ARG A 423 -0.20 -23.19 7.60
C ARG A 423 -0.74 -22.35 6.44
N LEU A 424 -0.01 -21.28 6.12
CA LEU A 424 -0.34 -20.32 5.07
C LEU A 424 0.54 -20.60 3.85
N PHE A 425 -0.06 -20.56 2.66
CA PHE A 425 0.63 -20.60 1.38
C PHE A 425 0.15 -19.46 0.48
N ILE A 426 1.09 -18.86 -0.25
CA ILE A 426 0.85 -17.87 -1.30
C ILE A 426 1.46 -18.46 -2.58
N ASP A 427 0.66 -18.59 -3.63
CA ASP A 427 1.02 -19.26 -4.89
C ASP A 427 1.72 -20.61 -4.69
N LYS A 428 1.09 -21.43 -3.84
CA LYS A 428 1.49 -22.79 -3.46
C LYS A 428 2.83 -22.88 -2.71
N LYS A 429 3.49 -21.75 -2.43
CA LYS A 429 4.72 -21.64 -1.62
C LYS A 429 4.36 -21.24 -0.18
N ALA A 430 5.11 -21.69 0.82
CA ALA A 430 4.86 -21.32 2.21
C ALA A 430 4.99 -19.78 2.40
N GLY A 431 3.95 -19.15 2.95
CA GLY A 431 3.81 -17.69 3.04
C GLY A 431 3.83 -17.15 4.46
N LEU A 432 4.16 -15.87 4.60
CA LEU A 432 4.12 -15.13 5.86
C LEU A 432 2.91 -14.20 5.91
N TYR A 433 2.30 -14.10 7.09
CA TYR A 433 1.15 -13.20 7.32
C TYR A 433 1.48 -11.71 7.14
N SER A 434 2.74 -11.30 7.34
CA SER A 434 3.22 -9.95 7.00
C SER A 434 3.21 -9.71 5.49
N THR A 435 3.46 -10.74 4.68
CA THR A 435 3.39 -10.66 3.22
C THR A 435 1.93 -10.46 2.76
N LEU A 436 0.97 -11.16 3.37
CA LEU A 436 -0.45 -10.88 3.13
C LEU A 436 -0.87 -9.48 3.59
N HIS A 437 -0.46 -9.04 4.78
CA HIS A 437 -0.82 -7.70 5.29
C HIS A 437 -0.32 -6.55 4.42
N ASN A 438 0.76 -6.74 3.67
CA ASN A 438 1.26 -5.76 2.71
C ASN A 438 0.46 -5.73 1.39
N MET A 439 -0.45 -6.69 1.18
CA MET A 439 -1.30 -6.79 -0.02
C MET A 439 -2.81 -6.71 0.30
N LEU A 440 -3.23 -7.07 1.52
CA LEU A 440 -4.63 -7.13 1.91
C LEU A 440 -4.89 -6.42 3.24
N CYS A 441 -5.81 -5.46 3.21
CA CYS A 441 -6.45 -4.91 4.40
C CYS A 441 -7.88 -5.45 4.48
N ILE A 442 -8.28 -5.99 5.63
CA ILE A 442 -9.61 -6.56 5.87
C ILE A 442 -10.13 -6.01 7.19
N VAL A 443 -11.38 -5.54 7.20
CA VAL A 443 -12.06 -5.00 8.38
C VAL A 443 -13.45 -5.61 8.50
N TRP A 444 -14.00 -5.71 9.71
CA TRP A 444 -15.27 -6.41 9.91
C TRP A 444 -16.13 -5.90 11.06
N LEU A 445 -17.44 -5.91 10.83
CA LEU A 445 -18.51 -5.65 11.80
C LEU A 445 -19.40 -6.90 11.91
N MET A 446 -19.59 -7.36 13.14
CA MET A 446 -20.26 -8.63 13.48
C MET A 446 -21.13 -8.36 14.72
N PRO A 447 -22.26 -9.06 14.93
CA PRO A 447 -23.17 -8.77 16.07
C PRO A 447 -22.51 -8.81 17.46
N GLN A 448 -21.39 -9.55 17.59
CA GLN A 448 -20.56 -9.62 18.80
C GLN A 448 -19.79 -8.32 19.11
N LEU A 449 -19.82 -7.35 18.19
CA LEU A 449 -19.16 -6.04 18.24
C LEU A 449 -20.17 -4.89 18.36
N ASP A 450 -21.47 -5.10 18.14
CA ASP A 450 -22.50 -4.04 18.17
C ASP A 450 -22.51 -3.28 19.51
N HIS A 451 -22.19 -3.96 20.61
CA HIS A 451 -22.06 -3.35 21.95
C HIS A 451 -20.63 -2.95 22.33
N VAL A 452 -19.65 -2.92 21.41
CA VAL A 452 -18.24 -2.70 21.77
C VAL A 452 -18.01 -1.33 22.42
N LEU A 453 -18.83 -0.33 22.09
CA LEU A 453 -18.76 1.03 22.67
C LEU A 453 -19.17 1.07 24.15
N LEU A 454 -19.98 0.12 24.62
CA LEU A 454 -20.35 -0.04 26.03
C LEU A 454 -19.30 -0.83 26.85
N LYS A 455 -18.32 -1.44 26.20
CA LYS A 455 -17.33 -2.28 26.88
C LYS A 455 -16.20 -1.47 27.52
N ALA A 456 -15.43 -2.15 28.38
CA ALA A 456 -14.26 -1.62 29.04
C ALA A 456 -13.25 -1.00 28.03
N PRO A 457 -12.50 0.06 28.39
CA PRO A 457 -11.62 0.79 27.48
C PRO A 457 -10.68 -0.09 26.66
N SER A 458 -10.12 -1.16 27.25
CA SER A 458 -9.23 -2.07 26.52
C SER A 458 -9.89 -2.84 25.36
N GLU A 459 -11.22 -3.01 25.35
CA GLU A 459 -11.93 -3.60 24.19
C GLU A 459 -12.27 -2.54 23.14
N ARG A 460 -12.61 -1.31 23.55
CA ARG A 460 -12.76 -0.16 22.62
C ARG A 460 -11.45 0.15 21.90
N LEU A 461 -10.34 0.18 22.65
CA LEU A 461 -9.01 0.37 22.09
C LEU A 461 -8.60 -0.75 21.13
N ARG A 462 -8.88 -2.03 21.47
CA ARG A 462 -8.64 -3.17 20.57
C ARG A 462 -9.54 -3.18 19.33
N PHE A 463 -10.68 -2.49 19.35
CA PHE A 463 -11.49 -2.23 18.17
C PHE A 463 -10.89 -1.09 17.33
N PHE A 464 -10.54 0.03 17.94
CA PHE A 464 -9.85 1.14 17.27
C PHE A 464 -8.52 0.69 16.63
N ASP A 465 -7.74 -0.15 17.31
CA ASP A 465 -6.51 -0.75 16.77
C ASP A 465 -6.72 -1.52 15.47
N ARG A 466 -7.91 -2.12 15.26
CA ARG A 466 -8.26 -2.78 14.00
C ARG A 466 -8.52 -1.77 12.89
N VAL A 467 -9.09 -0.61 13.22
CA VAL A 467 -9.29 0.51 12.30
C VAL A 467 -7.95 1.15 11.94
N VAL A 468 -7.13 1.50 12.94
CA VAL A 468 -5.78 2.09 12.76
C VAL A 468 -4.89 1.20 11.87
N HIS A 469 -4.99 -0.13 12.03
CA HIS A 469 -4.20 -1.07 11.24
C HIS A 469 -4.50 -1.05 9.73
N ILE A 470 -5.63 -0.50 9.26
CA ILE A 470 -5.89 -0.43 7.81
C ILE A 470 -5.05 0.65 7.11
N PHE A 471 -4.54 1.63 7.86
CA PHE A 471 -3.69 2.72 7.39
C PHE A 471 -2.19 2.36 7.48
N ASP A 472 -1.81 1.52 8.45
CA ASP A 472 -0.41 1.15 8.70
C ASP A 472 -0.23 -0.38 8.85
N LYS A 473 0.58 -0.95 7.95
CA LYS A 473 0.92 -2.37 7.87
C LYS A 473 1.83 -2.86 9.02
N ASP A 474 2.73 -2.00 9.50
CA ASP A 474 3.78 -2.32 10.46
C ASP A 474 3.31 -2.11 11.90
N TYR A 475 2.24 -1.34 12.12
CA TYR A 475 1.52 -1.14 13.38
C TYR A 475 1.30 -2.44 14.19
N SER A 476 0.80 -3.48 13.53
CA SER A 476 0.62 -4.84 14.08
C SER A 476 1.92 -5.53 14.55
N SER A 477 3.09 -5.01 14.17
CA SER A 477 4.40 -5.45 14.68
C SER A 477 4.80 -4.66 15.93
N HIS A 478 4.51 -3.35 15.99
CA HIS A 478 4.78 -2.52 17.16
C HIS A 478 3.92 -2.96 18.36
N ILE A 479 2.62 -3.20 18.18
CA ILE A 479 1.75 -3.75 19.24
C ILE A 479 2.30 -5.08 19.80
N VAL A 480 2.75 -6.00 18.93
CA VAL A 480 3.28 -7.30 19.38
C VAL A 480 4.63 -7.17 20.11
N ARG A 481 5.51 -6.25 19.68
CA ARG A 481 6.76 -5.92 20.40
C ARG A 481 6.45 -5.32 21.77
N TYR A 482 5.57 -4.33 21.81
CA TYR A 482 5.13 -3.63 23.02
C TYR A 482 4.49 -4.58 24.04
N GLU A 483 3.49 -5.37 23.64
CA GLU A 483 2.82 -6.32 24.53
C GLU A 483 3.71 -7.48 24.97
N LYS A 484 4.80 -7.78 24.24
CA LYS A 484 5.85 -8.68 24.76
C LYS A 484 6.67 -7.96 25.83
N ALA A 485 7.31 -6.84 25.48
CA ALA A 485 8.20 -6.11 26.38
C ALA A 485 7.51 -5.67 27.69
N LYS A 486 6.24 -5.27 27.63
CA LYS A 486 5.42 -4.95 28.82
C LYS A 486 5.21 -6.15 29.75
N ARG A 487 4.95 -7.35 29.21
CA ARG A 487 4.81 -8.57 30.01
C ARG A 487 6.14 -9.02 30.60
N ASP A 488 7.20 -8.96 29.80
CA ASP A 488 8.56 -9.30 30.24
C ASP A 488 9.02 -8.32 31.33
N ARG A 489 8.75 -7.01 31.21
CA ARG A 489 9.04 -5.98 32.25
C ARG A 489 8.31 -6.24 33.55
N ARG A 490 6.99 -6.54 33.50
CA ARG A 490 6.21 -6.93 34.70
C ARG A 490 6.78 -8.17 35.37
N LYS A 491 7.32 -9.13 34.60
CA LYS A 491 8.00 -10.30 35.13
C LYS A 491 9.30 -9.90 35.86
N VAL A 492 10.16 -9.09 35.23
CA VAL A 492 11.42 -8.64 35.83
C VAL A 492 11.18 -7.82 37.11
N LEU A 493 10.25 -6.86 37.10
CA LEU A 493 9.89 -6.08 38.31
C LEU A 493 9.39 -6.95 39.48
N ARG A 494 8.86 -8.15 39.23
CA ARG A 494 8.40 -9.08 40.26
C ARG A 494 9.49 -10.05 40.73
N GLU A 495 10.34 -10.52 39.83
CA GLU A 495 11.27 -11.65 40.09
C GLU A 495 12.74 -11.22 40.25
N ALA A 496 13.14 -10.09 39.67
CA ALA A 496 14.49 -9.53 39.72
C ALA A 496 14.49 -8.00 39.50
N PRO A 497 13.79 -7.19 40.34
CA PRO A 497 13.72 -5.73 40.17
C PRO A 497 15.08 -5.01 40.22
N GLN A 498 16.12 -5.67 40.75
CA GLN A 498 17.50 -5.20 40.75
C GLN A 498 18.21 -5.27 39.38
N ASP A 499 17.66 -5.96 38.38
CA ASP A 499 18.24 -6.02 37.03
C ASP A 499 17.85 -4.77 36.21
N VAL A 500 18.45 -3.64 36.57
CA VAL A 500 18.24 -2.35 35.91
C VAL A 500 18.62 -2.40 34.42
N ASN A 501 19.65 -3.16 34.04
CA ASN A 501 20.09 -3.27 32.65
C ASN A 501 19.03 -3.96 31.78
N TRP A 502 18.42 -5.04 32.26
CA TRP A 502 17.33 -5.70 31.56
C TRP A 502 16.05 -4.86 31.57
N LEU A 503 15.72 -4.19 32.68
CA LEU A 503 14.59 -3.25 32.75
C LEU A 503 14.72 -2.12 31.71
N THR A 504 15.82 -1.37 31.72
CA THR A 504 16.09 -0.30 30.74
C THR A 504 16.05 -0.82 29.29
N SER A 505 16.56 -2.03 29.04
CA SER A 505 16.51 -2.67 27.71
C SER A 505 15.07 -2.98 27.25
N LEU A 506 14.21 -3.45 28.16
CA LEU A 506 12.79 -3.70 27.89
C LEU A 506 11.99 -2.39 27.77
N GLU A 507 12.30 -1.40 28.59
CA GLU A 507 11.67 -0.08 28.59
C GLU A 507 11.99 0.71 27.33
N ASN A 508 13.20 0.59 26.77
CA ASN A 508 13.53 1.12 25.44
C ASN A 508 12.64 0.47 24.35
N VAL A 509 12.49 -0.85 24.34
CA VAL A 509 11.61 -1.55 23.37
C VAL A 509 10.14 -1.13 23.56
N MET A 510 9.68 -0.89 24.79
CA MET A 510 8.36 -0.34 25.07
C MET A 510 8.22 1.11 24.59
N ALA A 511 9.19 1.97 24.85
CA ALA A 511 9.19 3.38 24.46
C ALA A 511 9.20 3.54 22.94
N ALA A 512 10.17 2.94 22.24
CA ALA A 512 10.27 2.99 20.79
C ALA A 512 9.02 2.38 20.10
N SER A 513 8.49 1.26 20.61
CA SER A 513 7.23 0.70 20.06
C SER A 513 6.01 1.55 20.41
N GLY A 514 5.99 2.17 21.59
CA GLY A 514 4.90 3.00 22.10
C GLY A 514 4.78 4.34 21.37
N VAL A 515 5.90 5.01 21.10
CA VAL A 515 5.96 6.23 20.27
C VAL A 515 5.43 5.94 18.86
N CYS A 516 5.84 4.83 18.22
CA CYS A 516 5.27 4.43 16.93
C CYS A 516 3.76 4.17 17.02
N ILE A 517 3.28 3.44 18.03
CA ILE A 517 1.83 3.17 18.21
C ILE A 517 1.05 4.48 18.37
N ALA A 518 1.54 5.41 19.20
CA ALA A 518 0.90 6.70 19.44
C ALA A 518 0.87 7.56 18.17
N GLN A 519 1.99 7.70 17.45
CA GLN A 519 2.04 8.46 16.21
C GLN A 519 1.12 7.86 15.13
N THR A 520 1.10 6.54 14.95
CA THR A 520 0.19 5.90 13.99
C THR A 520 -1.28 6.08 14.39
N ARG A 521 -1.61 6.02 15.69
CA ARG A 521 -2.98 6.31 16.20
C ARG A 521 -3.40 7.75 15.95
N LEU A 522 -2.51 8.71 16.23
CA LEU A 522 -2.76 10.14 16.01
C LEU A 522 -2.97 10.44 14.53
N ASN A 523 -2.07 9.96 13.66
CA ASN A 523 -2.20 10.09 12.20
C ASN A 523 -3.52 9.50 11.68
N ALA A 524 -3.91 8.31 12.17
CA ALA A 524 -5.18 7.69 11.79
C ALA A 524 -6.39 8.48 12.31
N LEU A 525 -6.34 9.04 13.51
CA LEU A 525 -7.41 9.89 14.07
C LEU A 525 -7.56 11.17 13.24
N GLU A 526 -6.46 11.84 12.87
CA GLU A 526 -6.50 13.00 11.96
C GLU A 526 -7.11 12.65 10.60
N ILE A 527 -6.68 11.54 9.98
CA ILE A 527 -7.17 11.08 8.68
C ILE A 527 -8.67 10.78 8.74
N LEU A 528 -9.12 10.12 9.81
CA LEU A 528 -10.54 9.82 10.03
C LEU A 528 -11.35 11.10 10.26
N GLN A 529 -10.92 11.99 11.17
CA GLN A 529 -11.65 13.22 11.46
C GLN A 529 -11.76 14.12 10.21
N LYS A 530 -10.66 14.35 9.49
CA LYS A 530 -10.69 15.08 8.20
C LYS A 530 -11.62 14.44 7.17
N THR A 531 -11.82 13.11 7.21
CA THR A 531 -12.77 12.41 6.33
C THR A 531 -14.23 12.58 6.79
N ILE A 532 -14.48 12.71 8.10
CA ILE A 532 -15.79 13.04 8.66
C ILE A 532 -16.15 14.48 8.32
N ASP A 533 -15.25 15.43 8.57
CA ASP A 533 -15.45 16.87 8.38
C ASP A 533 -15.75 17.21 6.90
N VAL A 534 -15.17 16.47 5.96
CA VAL A 534 -15.38 16.63 4.51
C VAL A 534 -16.63 15.90 3.98
N ASN A 535 -17.25 15.00 4.76
CA ASN A 535 -18.46 14.28 4.35
C ASN A 535 -19.73 15.13 4.58
N ASP A 536 -19.82 16.24 3.83
CA ASP A 536 -20.98 17.14 3.78
C ASP A 536 -21.95 16.83 2.62
N ILE A 537 -21.72 15.70 1.94
CA ILE A 537 -22.69 15.03 1.06
C ILE A 537 -23.90 14.59 1.90
N ASP A 538 -25.11 14.55 1.32
CA ASP A 538 -26.36 14.01 1.89
C ASP A 538 -26.22 12.53 2.33
N SER A 539 -25.51 12.33 3.44
CA SER A 539 -25.17 11.05 4.04
C SER A 539 -26.14 10.77 5.18
N PRO A 540 -27.02 9.75 5.06
CA PRO A 540 -27.89 9.33 6.16
C PRO A 540 -27.15 8.50 7.22
N PHE A 541 -25.81 8.50 7.22
CA PHE A 541 -24.99 8.00 8.31
C PHE A 541 -24.65 9.17 9.24
N LEU A 542 -24.99 9.03 10.52
CA LEU A 542 -24.84 10.04 11.59
C LEU A 542 -23.51 10.80 11.53
N LYS A 543 -23.51 12.11 11.81
CA LYS A 543 -22.28 12.87 12.08
C LYS A 543 -21.77 12.54 13.49
N PHE A 544 -20.47 12.25 13.61
CA PHE A 544 -19.86 11.76 14.85
C PHE A 544 -18.46 12.31 15.04
N ASN A 545 -18.06 12.60 16.28
CA ASN A 545 -16.68 12.94 16.62
C ASN A 545 -15.96 11.72 17.19
N ILE A 546 -14.65 11.63 16.92
CA ILE A 546 -13.78 10.62 17.50
C ILE A 546 -12.77 11.25 18.45
N HIS A 547 -12.51 10.59 19.58
CA HIS A 547 -11.49 11.03 20.53
C HIS A 547 -10.66 9.86 21.04
N LEU A 548 -9.43 10.15 21.46
CA LEU A 548 -8.50 9.18 22.00
C LEU A 548 -7.64 9.84 23.07
N ASP A 549 -8.02 9.70 24.34
CA ASP A 549 -7.23 10.22 25.45
C ASP A 549 -5.93 9.40 25.57
N SER A 550 -4.77 10.02 25.36
CA SER A 550 -3.46 9.37 25.51
C SER A 550 -2.42 10.31 26.13
N ALA A 551 -1.93 9.93 27.32
CA ALA A 551 -0.77 10.57 27.98
C ALA A 551 0.57 10.32 27.25
N VAL A 552 0.55 9.75 26.04
CA VAL A 552 1.72 9.63 25.17
C VAL A 552 1.71 10.72 24.07
N PHE A 553 0.56 11.32 23.74
CA PHE A 553 0.49 12.37 22.72
C PHE A 553 1.25 13.64 23.13
N GLU A 554 1.19 14.01 24.41
CA GLU A 554 2.00 15.09 25.01
C GLU A 554 3.53 14.88 24.78
N LEU A 555 3.99 13.63 24.65
CA LEU A 555 5.40 13.33 24.40
C LEU A 555 5.81 13.48 22.92
N LEU A 556 4.84 13.58 22.00
CA LEU A 556 5.05 13.69 20.55
C LEU A 556 5.19 15.13 20.06
N GLU A 557 4.73 16.13 20.82
CA GLU A 557 4.74 17.57 20.44
C GLU A 557 6.12 18.06 20.00
N SER A 558 7.17 17.49 20.58
CA SER A 558 8.53 17.52 20.05
C SER A 558 8.97 16.09 19.74
N GLN A 559 8.97 15.71 18.45
CA GLN A 559 9.36 14.37 18.02
C GLN A 559 10.83 14.04 18.38
N GLU A 560 11.69 15.05 18.46
CA GLU A 560 13.02 14.93 19.06
C GLU A 560 12.89 14.53 20.53
N HIS A 561 13.59 13.45 20.93
CA HIS A 561 13.62 12.88 22.28
C HIS A 561 12.30 12.30 22.84
N ALA A 562 11.29 12.05 21.99
CA ALA A 562 10.02 11.44 22.42
C ALA A 562 10.19 10.05 23.06
N VAL A 563 11.17 9.25 22.60
CA VAL A 563 11.48 7.91 23.14
C VAL A 563 12.13 8.04 24.52
N GLU A 564 13.06 8.98 24.69
CA GLU A 564 13.77 9.24 25.94
C GLU A 564 12.83 9.75 27.03
N ARG A 565 11.90 10.67 26.71
CA ARG A 565 10.85 11.10 27.65
C ARG A 565 9.95 9.93 28.06
N TYR A 566 9.59 9.05 27.13
CA TYR A 566 8.79 7.85 27.42
C TYR A 566 9.56 6.89 28.34
N MET A 567 10.85 6.66 28.08
CA MET A 567 11.71 5.85 28.96
C MET A 567 11.80 6.46 30.36
N GLN A 568 11.94 7.79 30.49
CA GLN A 568 11.97 8.47 31.78
C GLN A 568 10.66 8.29 32.57
N GLN A 569 9.50 8.32 31.90
CA GLN A 569 8.22 8.01 32.55
C GLN A 569 8.11 6.55 33.01
N LEU A 570 8.64 5.59 32.24
CA LEU A 570 8.72 4.18 32.65
C LEU A 570 9.70 3.98 33.82
N GLU A 571 10.84 4.66 33.82
CA GLU A 571 11.83 4.58 34.91
C GLU A 571 11.26 5.15 36.21
N ASN A 572 10.66 6.35 36.15
CA ASN A 572 9.96 6.99 37.26
C ASN A 572 8.79 6.12 37.80
N SER A 573 8.13 5.32 36.96
CA SER A 573 7.03 4.45 37.39
C SER A 573 7.47 3.12 38.01
N ARG A 574 8.74 2.69 37.88
CA ARG A 574 9.21 1.34 38.30
C ARG A 574 8.78 0.96 39.72
N MET A 575 8.97 1.84 40.71
CA MET A 575 8.59 1.56 42.10
C MET A 575 7.06 1.41 42.28
N ARG A 576 6.26 2.22 41.59
CA ARG A 576 4.78 2.13 41.62
C ARG A 576 4.30 0.85 40.93
N ASP A 577 4.89 0.54 39.78
CA ASP A 577 4.57 -0.64 38.96
C ASP A 577 4.92 -1.95 39.66
N MET A 578 6.06 -1.99 40.38
CA MET A 578 6.47 -3.13 41.20
C MET A 578 5.45 -3.43 42.30
N HIS A 579 5.01 -2.43 43.07
CA HIS A 579 4.01 -2.62 44.13
C HIS A 579 2.62 -2.93 43.55
N GLY A 580 2.22 -2.27 42.47
CA GLY A 580 0.92 -2.48 41.82
C GLY A 580 0.83 -3.72 40.94
N GLN A 581 1.94 -4.41 40.65
CA GLN A 581 2.04 -5.55 39.72
C GLN A 581 1.46 -5.26 38.31
N LEU A 582 1.53 -3.99 37.91
CA LEU A 582 0.89 -3.44 36.71
C LEU A 582 1.91 -2.58 35.93
N THR A 583 1.42 -1.76 35.00
CA THR A 583 2.23 -0.75 34.31
C THR A 583 1.36 0.49 34.22
N SER A 584 1.70 1.56 34.94
CA SER A 584 0.85 2.73 35.06
C SER A 584 0.91 3.64 33.84
N PHE A 585 2.00 3.61 33.07
CA PHE A 585 2.23 4.51 31.94
C PHE A 585 2.25 3.79 30.58
N GLY A 586 1.74 4.48 29.55
CA GLY A 586 1.92 4.15 28.13
C GLY A 586 0.66 3.69 27.38
N VAL A 587 0.80 3.58 26.07
CA VAL A 587 -0.26 3.36 25.03
C VAL A 587 -1.24 2.21 25.24
N HIS A 588 -1.08 1.36 26.25
CA HIS A 588 -2.09 0.35 26.61
C HIS A 588 -3.20 0.91 27.52
N ASN A 589 -3.05 2.15 27.99
CA ASN A 589 -3.98 2.87 28.84
C ASN A 589 -4.71 4.01 28.07
N ASP A 590 -4.62 4.03 26.73
CA ASP A 590 -5.31 5.02 25.90
C ASP A 590 -6.83 4.75 25.87
N HIS A 591 -7.65 5.81 25.91
CA HIS A 591 -9.12 5.69 25.98
C HIS A 591 -9.77 6.13 24.67
N PHE A 592 -10.19 5.18 23.84
CA PHE A 592 -10.97 5.50 22.64
C PHE A 592 -12.43 5.82 22.97
N GLN A 593 -12.94 6.90 22.39
CA GLN A 593 -14.31 7.41 22.55
C GLN A 593 -14.92 7.83 21.20
N ILE A 594 -16.25 7.78 21.11
CA ILE A 594 -17.05 8.30 19.99
C ILE A 594 -18.24 9.07 20.60
N SER A 595 -18.61 10.20 20.01
CA SER A 595 -19.86 10.91 20.32
C SER A 595 -20.68 11.22 19.07
N ASN A 596 -22.00 11.21 19.20
CA ASN A 596 -22.95 11.67 18.19
C ASN A 596 -22.99 13.21 18.22
N VAL A 597 -22.72 13.85 17.08
CA VAL A 597 -22.68 15.33 16.97
C VAL A 597 -24.08 15.91 17.08
N ASP A 598 -25.03 15.38 16.31
CA ASP A 598 -26.40 15.89 16.18
C ASP A 598 -27.17 15.90 17.51
N LYS A 599 -26.80 15.00 18.43
CA LYS A 599 -27.39 14.89 19.79
C LYS A 599 -26.45 15.37 20.91
N ASN A 600 -25.19 15.64 20.62
CA ASN A 600 -24.13 15.91 21.60
C ASN A 600 -24.08 14.85 22.74
N LEU A 601 -24.17 13.57 22.39
CA LEU A 601 -24.16 12.44 23.32
C LEU A 601 -22.95 11.54 23.11
N ALA A 602 -22.34 11.05 24.20
CA ALA A 602 -21.36 9.99 24.13
C ALA A 602 -22.01 8.67 23.68
N ALA A 603 -21.29 7.84 22.93
CA ALA A 603 -21.85 6.60 22.39
C ALA A 603 -22.24 5.56 23.46
N SER A 604 -21.83 5.72 24.72
CA SER A 604 -22.35 4.94 25.85
C SER A 604 -23.83 5.23 26.15
N ASP A 605 -24.30 6.43 25.81
CA ASP A 605 -25.58 6.99 26.25
C ASP A 605 -26.59 7.01 25.08
N CYS A 606 -26.13 6.76 23.86
CA CYS A 606 -26.94 6.52 22.68
C CYS A 606 -27.67 5.16 22.75
N SER A 607 -28.79 5.03 22.04
CA SER A 607 -29.53 3.76 21.94
C SER A 607 -28.76 2.69 21.15
N THR A 608 -29.11 1.41 21.32
CA THR A 608 -28.45 0.28 20.63
C THR A 608 -28.41 0.42 19.10
N GLY A 609 -29.47 0.96 18.49
CA GLY A 609 -29.50 1.21 17.05
C GLY A 609 -28.49 2.30 16.66
N GLU A 610 -28.44 3.40 17.39
CA GLU A 610 -27.49 4.49 17.17
C GLU A 610 -26.04 4.04 17.41
N GLN A 611 -25.76 3.21 18.43
CA GLN A 611 -24.45 2.62 18.65
C GLN A 611 -23.98 1.79 17.44
N LYS A 612 -24.89 0.98 16.87
CA LYS A 612 -24.62 0.19 15.66
C LYS A 612 -24.41 1.07 14.43
N ILE A 613 -25.20 2.14 14.28
CA ILE A 613 -25.02 3.14 13.21
C ILE A 613 -23.65 3.83 13.37
N LEU A 614 -23.28 4.32 14.55
CA LEU A 614 -21.98 4.95 14.82
C LEU A 614 -20.79 4.02 14.50
N LEU A 615 -20.89 2.73 14.85
CA LEU A 615 -19.89 1.73 14.48
C LEU A 615 -19.79 1.50 12.98
N LEU A 616 -20.94 1.47 12.28
CA LEU A 616 -20.98 1.32 10.83
C LEU A 616 -20.46 2.58 10.13
N SER A 617 -20.87 3.78 10.56
CA SER A 617 -20.36 5.07 10.10
C SER A 617 -18.84 5.14 10.22
N LEU A 618 -18.27 4.80 11.38
CA LEU A 618 -16.82 4.78 11.59
C LEU A 618 -16.11 3.81 10.64
N LEU A 619 -16.66 2.63 10.38
CA LEU A 619 -16.04 1.65 9.48
C LEU A 619 -16.17 2.02 7.99
N LEU A 620 -17.27 2.67 7.59
CA LEU A 620 -17.44 3.23 6.25
C LEU A 620 -16.52 4.44 6.04
N THR A 621 -16.49 5.39 6.99
CA THR A 621 -15.52 6.50 7.02
C THR A 621 -14.10 5.98 6.95
N ALA A 622 -13.74 4.92 7.67
CA ALA A 622 -12.41 4.33 7.61
C ALA A 622 -12.08 3.72 6.24
N ALA A 623 -13.05 3.06 5.58
CA ALA A 623 -12.89 2.55 4.22
C ALA A 623 -12.70 3.69 3.20
N VAL A 624 -13.53 4.73 3.27
CA VAL A 624 -13.44 5.94 2.42
C VAL A 624 -12.14 6.69 2.67
N ALA A 625 -11.72 6.86 3.92
CA ALA A 625 -10.46 7.50 4.29
C ALA A 625 -9.24 6.74 3.74
N LYS A 626 -9.24 5.41 3.88
CA LYS A 626 -8.17 4.56 3.34
C LYS A 626 -8.11 4.64 1.81
N TYR A 627 -9.27 4.68 1.14
CA TYR A 627 -9.34 4.91 -0.31
C TYR A 627 -8.80 6.31 -0.68
N ARG A 628 -9.31 7.39 -0.07
CA ARG A 628 -8.87 8.78 -0.33
C ARG A 628 -7.36 9.02 -0.08
N VAL A 629 -6.73 8.34 0.89
CA VAL A 629 -5.32 8.57 1.28
C VAL A 629 -4.33 7.56 0.67
N HIS A 630 -4.76 6.33 0.37
CA HIS A 630 -3.88 5.26 -0.12
C HIS A 630 -4.29 4.65 -1.47
N ASN A 631 -5.40 5.10 -2.06
CA ASN A 631 -6.08 4.51 -3.21
C ASN A 631 -6.31 2.99 -3.10
N GLN A 632 -6.62 2.52 -1.88
CA GLN A 632 -6.90 1.11 -1.60
C GLN A 632 -8.12 0.98 -0.69
N ALA A 633 -9.22 0.43 -1.19
CA ALA A 633 -10.35 0.04 -0.35
C ALA A 633 -10.01 -1.20 0.51
N PRO A 634 -10.46 -1.27 1.78
CA PRO A 634 -10.34 -2.49 2.58
C PRO A 634 -11.47 -3.47 2.23
N ILE A 635 -11.20 -4.78 2.31
CA ILE A 635 -12.24 -5.80 2.22
C ILE A 635 -13.10 -5.72 3.48
N MET A 636 -14.36 -5.30 3.33
CA MET A 636 -15.30 -5.20 4.45
C MET A 636 -16.10 -6.50 4.59
N LEU A 637 -16.11 -7.08 5.80
CA LEU A 637 -16.95 -8.23 6.14
C LEU A 637 -18.05 -7.79 7.11
N LEU A 638 -19.28 -7.83 6.65
CA LEU A 638 -20.45 -7.37 7.39
C LEU A 638 -21.41 -8.55 7.57
N ASP A 639 -21.78 -8.87 8.82
CA ASP A 639 -22.75 -9.92 9.15
C ASP A 639 -23.87 -9.36 10.03
N ASP A 640 -25.11 -9.73 9.72
CA ASP A 640 -26.35 -9.22 10.32
C ASP A 640 -26.34 -7.70 10.62
N ILE A 641 -25.83 -6.90 9.67
CA ILE A 641 -25.80 -5.44 9.75
C ILE A 641 -27.18 -4.78 9.72
N MET A 642 -28.16 -5.43 9.07
CA MET A 642 -29.50 -4.86 8.90
C MET A 642 -30.36 -4.94 10.17
N SER A 643 -30.02 -5.79 11.14
CA SER A 643 -30.72 -5.80 12.43
C SER A 643 -30.45 -4.50 13.19
N HIS A 644 -31.52 -3.85 13.66
CA HIS A 644 -31.53 -2.55 14.36
C HIS A 644 -31.21 -1.30 13.52
N LEU A 645 -31.02 -1.42 12.20
CA LEU A 645 -31.09 -0.25 11.30
C LEU A 645 -32.56 0.09 11.00
N ASP A 646 -32.87 1.38 10.86
CA ASP A 646 -34.16 1.79 10.31
C ASP A 646 -34.19 1.68 8.77
N HIS A 647 -35.36 1.92 8.18
CA HIS A 647 -35.60 1.80 6.74
C HIS A 647 -34.88 2.87 5.89
N VAL A 648 -34.49 4.02 6.47
CA VAL A 648 -33.72 5.07 5.78
C VAL A 648 -32.25 4.64 5.68
N HIS A 649 -31.64 4.29 6.83
CA HIS A 649 -30.27 3.79 6.89
C HIS A 649 -30.11 2.50 6.06
N SER A 650 -31.04 1.55 6.18
CA SER A 650 -31.01 0.28 5.44
C SER A 650 -31.09 0.46 3.91
N ARG A 651 -31.94 1.37 3.41
CA ARG A 651 -32.00 1.67 1.97
C ARG A 651 -30.71 2.30 1.46
N SER A 652 -30.04 3.07 2.30
CA SER A 652 -28.92 3.92 1.89
C SER A 652 -27.59 3.19 1.95
N LEU A 653 -27.45 2.22 2.86
CA LEU A 653 -26.38 1.21 2.85
C LEU A 653 -26.44 0.29 1.62
N CYS A 654 -27.60 0.23 0.94
CA CYS A 654 -27.83 -0.51 -0.30
C CYS A 654 -27.86 0.37 -1.56
N ARG A 655 -27.46 1.65 -1.48
CA ARG A 655 -27.22 2.46 -2.68
C ARG A 655 -25.84 2.10 -3.27
N PRO A 656 -25.72 1.92 -4.61
CA PRO A 656 -24.46 1.62 -5.29
C PRO A 656 -23.54 2.84 -5.43
#